data_AF-A0A932GBA6-F1
#
_entry.id   AF-A0A932GBA6-F1
#
_cell.length_a   1.000
_cell.length_b   1.000
_cell.length_c   1.000
_cell.angle_alpha   90.00
_cell.angle_beta   90.00
_cell.angle_gamma   90.00
#
_symmetry.space_group_name_H-M   'P 1'
#
loop_
_entity.id
_entity.type
_entity.pdbx_description
1 polymer ?
#
loop_
_entity_poly.entity_id
_entity_poly.type
_entity_poly.pdbx_seq_one_letter_code
_entity_poly.pdbx_strand_id
1 'polypeptide(L)'
;MPTVGCRVALLVLWAGAAVGFGSSVTAQTAEGATVEVSSTVVERGEDFAVHQRVVTWTDASGAVRFQTNRFTLLENALHYFEDGQWKESEDVIEAFPGGAIARRGPNKAIFSPDLNAEAVFDIATSDEKRVRGGVRQIQLTDVITGKSILLATVKASAPGELVPPNQVVYRDALEGLKADVALVWQHHQFSHSIILRERVELPPNLAPASLRLEIVTELVAAPAPWLRQRVLKVEGQPDLVEDVLIDFGRVTIICGKAFAAAGTAAVTLGAFSPTGEGIPVIKQWKALEDGRTFLVESVAWRDIEPLLQDLPVAERADNSRSLPEQVAAARRWPVRPAASAERKPIQVARLPYQPTGLVLDFETLNGSTSSKTFEPTQTYYIPASYIVGPGTATFKPGCVIKYNSNASLLVFGATSFPSTQQTPVFTAWNDDGFGEDIDGTPGSTPTQCAKPAVWFYYIDYKANVQNARFRWAQCGVEFIANPGQGELHTVRDSLFENSSIGIYLDTSSSVNLVNVTKHNVTTPVSGTSYGSMTEAKFYTDKSFKGLDELFTSNPVPDTMGAVGLSHFVELVNGRIAVFDKSTGQLLENARTYYLQDPAQGFFTVQHKGVTYPTGQVTDGRILYDHFQGRWVACALDTGSGQVIVAVSNTSSPLGLLSSWTKHVLEVKDVTASSDFPTLGMDANGVYLSVVHFHMEGNILVNDGHTIVPLRKTRLYVGGPLYDGQGEPLYDPQFVPPPADPENPGPEELLTWSIQPALNFDDPPSGGHVWFIAKGAPAGQGSLYQPGPIRYRRLQWVGQTDSVTWADTSWQTLSAPPARRYFDLECVYYDPNCGAPDAPQLGGPIKLSLKRVGSRLMSAVVRTQGSTAFLWTCQFVGLDGTDGDYDGNETGGDMNRSGIHWWKLQINSTGTPLTYNTSTMVYDNAASNPYWYFMPSLMVNQVGDMALGFSASRGTVSSGTEYIGALYTGRLSGGTTPSKPILLQAGSHYRPDVLWGDYSATVLDPSDSLSFWTVQEYVEDFSGSQFWGTWVGKITPVP
;
A
#
# COMPACT_ATOMS: atom_id res chain seq x y z
N MET A 1 2.27 43.76 -17.90
CA MET A 1 1.37 44.47 -16.95
C MET A 1 0.09 44.86 -17.68
N PRO A 2 -1.11 44.79 -17.08
CA PRO A 2 -1.50 44.23 -15.77
C PRO A 2 -2.39 42.95 -15.91
N THR A 3 -2.14 41.84 -15.22
CA THR A 3 -2.73 41.40 -13.92
C THR A 3 -4.24 41.58 -13.75
N VAL A 4 -5.00 40.47 -13.84
CA VAL A 4 -6.23 40.22 -13.06
C VAL A 4 -6.28 38.73 -12.72
N GLY A 5 -6.24 38.41 -11.42
CA GLY A 5 -6.40 37.06 -10.90
C GLY A 5 -7.86 36.65 -10.80
N CYS A 6 -8.15 35.37 -11.05
CA CYS A 6 -9.44 34.76 -10.78
C CYS A 6 -9.32 33.86 -9.54
N ARG A 7 -9.81 34.37 -8.40
CA ARG A 7 -10.21 33.56 -7.26
C ARG A 7 -11.56 32.95 -7.59
N VAL A 8 -11.64 31.62 -7.72
CA VAL A 8 -12.92 30.91 -7.79
C VAL A 8 -13.37 30.67 -6.35
N ALA A 9 -14.31 31.48 -5.87
CA ALA A 9 -15.08 31.20 -4.68
C ALA A 9 -16.16 30.16 -5.05
N LEU A 10 -16.11 28.98 -4.44
CA LEU A 10 -17.22 28.02 -4.48
C LEU A 10 -18.41 28.63 -3.73
N LEU A 11 -19.42 29.04 -4.48
CA LEU A 11 -20.76 29.33 -3.96
C LEU A 11 -21.66 28.21 -4.47
N VAL A 12 -21.94 27.24 -3.60
CA VAL A 12 -22.86 26.14 -3.88
C VAL A 12 -24.29 26.70 -3.84
N LEU A 13 -24.87 26.92 -5.02
CA LEU A 13 -26.30 27.18 -5.20
C LEU A 13 -26.93 25.91 -5.75
N TRP A 14 -27.80 25.30 -4.93
CA TRP A 14 -28.64 24.17 -5.30
C TRP A 14 -29.64 24.58 -6.39
N ALA A 15 -29.60 23.92 -7.54
CA ALA A 15 -30.71 23.87 -8.49
C ALA A 15 -30.94 22.41 -8.87
N GLY A 16 -32.06 21.86 -8.39
CA GLY A 16 -32.46 20.49 -8.72
C GLY A 16 -32.83 20.35 -10.19
N ALA A 17 -32.23 19.36 -10.83
CA ALA A 17 -32.78 18.73 -12.03
C ALA A 17 -32.51 17.22 -11.92
N ALA A 18 -33.59 16.47 -11.78
CA ALA A 18 -33.58 15.02 -11.70
C ALA A 18 -33.25 14.39 -13.06
N VAL A 19 -32.24 13.54 -13.11
CA VAL A 19 -32.15 12.41 -14.06
C VAL A 19 -31.45 11.27 -13.32
N GLY A 20 -32.14 10.13 -13.21
CA GLY A 20 -31.75 9.03 -12.33
C GLY A 20 -30.75 8.05 -12.95
N PHE A 21 -29.86 7.55 -12.10
CA PHE A 21 -29.71 6.13 -11.82
C PHE A 21 -29.50 6.01 -10.31
N GLY A 22 -30.51 5.46 -9.62
CA GLY A 22 -30.51 5.30 -8.18
C GLY A 22 -30.19 3.87 -7.79
N SER A 23 -29.14 3.70 -6.99
CA SER A 23 -29.05 2.64 -6.00
C SER A 23 -28.46 3.25 -4.73
N SER A 24 -29.28 3.99 -3.98
CA SER A 24 -29.00 4.32 -2.58
C SER A 24 -29.16 3.05 -1.75
N VAL A 25 -28.06 2.47 -1.29
CA VAL A 25 -28.10 1.35 -0.35
C VAL A 25 -28.10 1.93 1.07
N THR A 26 -29.24 1.90 1.73
CA THR A 26 -29.34 2.18 3.17
C THR A 26 -28.95 0.92 3.94
N ALA A 27 -27.79 0.93 4.60
CA ALA A 27 -27.44 -0.10 5.58
C ALA A 27 -27.94 0.33 6.97
N GLN A 28 -28.72 -0.54 7.63
CA GLN A 28 -29.16 -0.34 9.02
C GLN A 28 -28.10 -0.89 9.99
N THR A 29 -27.40 -0.01 10.71
CA THR A 29 -26.77 -0.34 12.00
C THR A 29 -27.58 0.27 13.14
N ALA A 30 -27.47 -0.30 14.34
CA ALA A 30 -28.34 -0.04 15.49
C ALA A 30 -28.40 1.45 15.91
N GLU A 31 -29.62 1.91 16.18
CA GLU A 31 -30.08 3.24 16.65
C GLU A 31 -29.12 4.45 16.46
N GLY A 32 -29.36 5.20 15.38
CA GLY A 32 -29.05 6.64 15.32
C GLY A 32 -28.37 7.15 14.04
N ALA A 33 -27.67 6.30 13.29
CA ALA A 33 -26.90 6.75 12.13
C ALA A 33 -27.64 6.47 10.81
N THR A 34 -28.21 7.51 10.18
CA THR A 34 -28.50 7.46 8.74
C THR A 34 -27.18 7.60 8.00
N VAL A 35 -26.71 6.53 7.38
CA VAL A 35 -25.54 6.55 6.50
C VAL A 35 -26.02 6.83 5.08
N GLU A 36 -25.65 8.00 4.54
CA GLU A 36 -25.84 8.30 3.13
C GLU A 36 -24.52 8.12 2.40
N VAL A 37 -24.49 7.19 1.45
CA VAL A 37 -23.31 6.92 0.63
C VAL A 37 -23.58 7.50 -0.76
N SER A 38 -22.76 8.47 -1.16
CA SER A 38 -22.71 8.93 -2.54
C SER A 38 -21.40 8.47 -3.16
N SER A 39 -21.47 7.70 -4.24
CA SER A 39 -20.31 7.31 -5.05
C SER A 39 -20.43 8.00 -6.40
N THR A 40 -19.41 8.75 -6.79
CA THR A 40 -19.42 9.51 -8.04
C THR A 40 -18.04 9.49 -8.69
N VAL A 41 -18.02 9.55 -10.01
CA VAL A 41 -16.80 9.81 -10.78
C VAL A 41 -16.58 11.32 -10.81
N VAL A 42 -15.49 11.80 -10.19
CA VAL A 42 -15.19 13.23 -10.07
C VAL A 42 -14.26 13.75 -11.16
N GLU A 43 -13.53 12.85 -11.82
CA GLU A 43 -12.63 13.17 -12.92
C GLU A 43 -12.57 12.00 -13.90
N ARG A 44 -12.44 12.31 -15.19
CA ARG A 44 -12.30 11.34 -16.28
C ARG A 44 -11.19 11.78 -17.21
N GLY A 45 -10.45 10.81 -17.75
CA GLY A 45 -9.55 10.98 -18.87
C GLY A 45 -9.54 9.73 -19.74
N GLU A 46 -8.81 9.76 -20.86
CA GLU A 46 -8.79 8.66 -21.84
C GLU A 46 -8.60 7.27 -21.22
N ASP A 47 -7.67 7.16 -20.29
CA ASP A 47 -7.25 5.88 -19.69
C ASP A 47 -7.57 5.76 -18.18
N PHE A 48 -8.41 6.66 -17.63
CA PHE A 48 -8.71 6.66 -16.20
C PHE A 48 -10.05 7.27 -15.79
N ALA A 49 -10.55 6.84 -14.64
CA ALA A 49 -11.63 7.47 -13.90
C ALA A 49 -11.21 7.67 -12.44
N VAL A 50 -11.48 8.84 -11.86
CA VAL A 50 -11.30 9.06 -10.42
C VAL A 50 -12.64 8.86 -9.72
N HIS A 51 -12.71 7.80 -8.92
CA HIS A 51 -13.87 7.49 -8.10
C HIS A 51 -13.72 8.15 -6.73
N GLN A 52 -14.79 8.78 -6.28
CA GLN A 52 -14.88 9.34 -4.94
C GLN A 52 -16.16 8.84 -4.29
N ARG A 53 -16.02 8.21 -3.12
CA ARG A 53 -17.13 7.85 -2.26
C ARG A 53 -17.10 8.73 -1.02
N VAL A 54 -18.21 9.42 -0.76
CA VAL A 54 -18.42 10.18 0.47
C VAL A 54 -19.43 9.42 1.31
N VAL A 55 -18.97 8.89 2.44
CA VAL A 55 -19.82 8.31 3.47
C VAL A 55 -20.18 9.43 4.43
N THR A 56 -21.48 9.73 4.51
CA THR A 56 -21.99 10.74 5.44
C THR A 56 -22.70 10.03 6.58
N TRP A 57 -22.41 10.40 7.82
CA TRP A 57 -23.16 9.92 8.98
C TRP A 57 -23.41 11.04 9.97
N THR A 58 -24.48 10.91 10.75
CA THR A 58 -24.74 11.80 11.89
C THR A 58 -24.22 11.12 13.13
N ASP A 59 -23.27 11.76 13.83
CA ASP A 59 -22.72 11.21 15.07
C ASP A 59 -23.74 11.34 16.23
N ALA A 60 -23.46 10.69 17.37
CA ALA A 60 -24.33 10.70 18.55
C ALA A 60 -24.60 12.11 19.13
N SER A 61 -23.81 13.11 18.72
CA SER A 61 -24.01 14.52 19.08
C SER A 61 -24.91 15.30 18.11
N GLY A 62 -25.45 14.63 17.07
CA GLY A 62 -26.27 15.25 16.04
C GLY A 62 -25.49 15.98 14.96
N ALA A 63 -24.16 15.87 14.92
CA ALA A 63 -23.33 16.51 13.90
C ALA A 63 -23.17 15.62 12.66
N VAL A 64 -23.36 16.21 11.48
CA VAL A 64 -23.12 15.54 10.19
C VAL A 64 -21.62 15.47 9.91
N ARG A 65 -21.12 14.28 9.57
CA ARG A 65 -19.72 13.96 9.30
C ARG A 65 -19.57 13.32 7.94
N PHE A 66 -18.37 13.42 7.38
CA PHE A 66 -18.03 12.91 6.06
C PHE A 66 -16.73 12.11 6.16
N GLN A 67 -16.68 10.95 5.52
CA GLN A 67 -15.45 10.22 5.23
C GLN A 67 -15.38 10.08 3.72
N THR A 68 -14.28 10.55 3.14
CA THR A 68 -14.05 10.47 1.70
C THR A 68 -13.04 9.39 1.41
N ASN A 69 -13.42 8.43 0.57
CA ASN A 69 -12.52 7.43 -0.02
C ASN A 69 -12.37 7.78 -1.50
N ARG A 70 -11.13 7.78 -2.01
CA ARG A 70 -10.83 8.21 -3.38
C ARG A 70 -9.74 7.35 -4.04
N PHE A 71 -10.07 6.72 -5.16
CA PHE A 71 -9.11 5.94 -5.95
C PHE A 71 -9.20 6.27 -7.45
N THR A 72 -8.15 5.94 -8.19
CA THR A 72 -8.09 6.10 -9.65
C THR A 72 -8.19 4.74 -10.33
N LEU A 73 -9.29 4.48 -11.05
CA LEU A 73 -9.40 3.33 -11.94
C LEU A 73 -8.51 3.58 -13.17
N LEU A 74 -7.70 2.58 -13.53
CA LEU A 74 -6.81 2.60 -14.69
C LEU A 74 -7.18 1.48 -15.65
N GLU A 75 -7.59 1.85 -16.85
CA GLU A 75 -7.91 0.93 -17.95
C GLU A 75 -7.59 1.64 -19.26
N ASN A 76 -6.88 0.96 -20.17
CA ASN A 76 -6.50 1.56 -21.43
C ASN A 76 -7.75 1.83 -22.29
N ALA A 77 -7.83 3.01 -22.91
CA ALA A 77 -8.95 3.42 -23.76
C ALA A 77 -10.34 3.40 -23.09
N LEU A 78 -10.41 3.59 -21.77
CA LEU A 78 -11.63 3.61 -20.96
C LEU A 78 -12.67 4.63 -21.43
N HIS A 79 -12.23 5.82 -21.83
CA HIS A 79 -13.12 6.89 -22.28
C HIS A 79 -12.72 7.46 -23.64
N TYR A 80 -13.70 8.03 -24.34
CA TYR A 80 -13.48 8.85 -25.52
C TYR A 80 -14.03 10.26 -25.33
N PHE A 81 -13.40 11.23 -26.00
CA PHE A 81 -13.80 12.63 -25.91
C PHE A 81 -14.74 12.99 -27.06
N GLU A 82 -15.95 13.43 -26.74
CA GLU A 82 -16.96 13.84 -27.71
C GLU A 82 -17.82 14.98 -27.13
N ASP A 83 -18.15 15.98 -27.95
CA ASP A 83 -18.96 17.15 -27.56
C ASP A 83 -18.43 17.92 -26.33
N GLY A 84 -17.10 17.94 -26.13
CA GLY A 84 -16.48 18.61 -25.00
C GLY A 84 -16.52 17.82 -23.68
N GLN A 85 -16.93 16.55 -23.70
CA GLN A 85 -17.05 15.70 -22.53
C GLN A 85 -16.42 14.31 -22.75
N TRP A 86 -15.92 13.72 -21.66
CA TRP A 86 -15.51 12.31 -21.66
C TRP A 86 -16.73 11.40 -21.53
N LYS A 87 -16.87 10.43 -22.43
CA LYS A 87 -17.91 9.40 -22.44
C LYS A 87 -17.25 8.03 -22.29
N GLU A 88 -17.97 7.08 -21.67
CA GLU A 88 -17.53 5.68 -21.54
C GLU A 88 -17.36 5.05 -22.93
N SER A 89 -16.24 4.37 -23.16
CA SER A 89 -16.03 3.59 -24.37
C SER A 89 -17.00 2.41 -24.43
N GLU A 90 -17.39 2.01 -25.64
CA GLU A 90 -18.29 0.90 -25.90
C GLU A 90 -17.66 -0.12 -26.84
N ASP A 91 -17.76 -1.40 -26.48
CA ASP A 91 -17.35 -2.54 -27.32
C ASP A 91 -18.42 -2.83 -28.37
N VAL A 92 -18.65 -1.88 -29.27
CA VAL A 92 -19.71 -1.95 -30.28
C VAL A 92 -19.16 -1.64 -31.66
N ILE A 93 -19.49 -2.52 -32.61
CA ILE A 93 -19.35 -2.30 -34.04
C ILE A 93 -20.75 -2.06 -34.64
N GLU A 94 -20.90 -0.95 -35.34
CA GLU A 94 -22.15 -0.56 -36.01
C GLU A 94 -22.01 -0.77 -37.53
N ALA A 95 -23.07 -1.18 -38.20
CA ALA A 95 -23.09 -1.16 -39.67
C ALA A 95 -23.15 0.29 -40.16
N PHE A 96 -22.40 0.64 -41.21
CA PHE A 96 -22.46 1.97 -41.81
C PHE A 96 -22.31 1.90 -43.35
N PRO A 97 -22.67 2.96 -44.10
CA PRO A 97 -22.49 2.97 -45.55
C PRO A 97 -21.03 2.70 -45.93
N GLY A 98 -20.77 1.53 -46.53
CA GLY A 98 -19.44 1.12 -46.96
C GLY A 98 -18.70 0.18 -46.01
N GLY A 99 -19.33 -0.35 -44.95
CA GLY A 99 -18.74 -1.38 -44.08
C GLY A 99 -19.33 -1.46 -42.67
N ALA A 100 -18.49 -1.78 -41.69
CA ALA A 100 -18.78 -1.73 -40.26
C ALA A 100 -17.81 -0.77 -39.55
N ILE A 101 -18.20 -0.18 -38.41
CA ILE A 101 -17.39 0.82 -37.72
C ILE A 101 -17.51 0.71 -36.21
N ALA A 102 -16.38 0.75 -35.52
CA ALA A 102 -16.28 1.04 -34.10
C ALA A 102 -15.88 2.50 -33.93
N ARG A 103 -16.75 3.31 -33.32
CA ARG A 103 -16.56 4.78 -33.20
C ARG A 103 -16.69 5.32 -31.78
N ARG A 104 -17.10 4.48 -30.83
CA ARG A 104 -17.36 4.83 -29.43
C ARG A 104 -16.18 4.43 -28.55
N GLY A 105 -15.03 4.98 -28.88
CA GLY A 105 -13.75 4.73 -28.22
C GLY A 105 -12.73 5.78 -28.67
N PRO A 106 -11.64 5.97 -27.91
CA PRO A 106 -10.61 6.96 -28.26
C PRO A 106 -9.87 6.54 -29.53
N ASN A 107 -9.63 5.23 -29.68
CA ASN A 107 -9.31 4.62 -30.95
C ASN A 107 -10.61 4.27 -31.71
N LYS A 108 -10.60 4.42 -33.03
CA LYS A 108 -11.73 4.15 -33.91
C LYS A 108 -11.29 3.20 -35.01
N ALA A 109 -12.18 2.30 -35.44
CA ALA A 109 -11.87 1.34 -36.49
C ALA A 109 -12.97 1.25 -37.53
N ILE A 110 -12.60 1.20 -38.80
CA ILE A 110 -13.48 0.86 -39.92
C ILE A 110 -13.11 -0.55 -40.40
N PHE A 111 -14.13 -1.36 -40.60
CA PHE A 111 -14.06 -2.71 -41.14
C PHE A 111 -14.72 -2.75 -42.51
N SER A 112 -13.99 -3.27 -43.48
CA SER A 112 -14.46 -3.37 -44.86
C SER A 112 -15.59 -4.39 -45.00
N PRO A 113 -16.49 -4.26 -45.99
CA PRO A 113 -17.52 -5.26 -46.23
C PRO A 113 -16.99 -6.50 -46.97
N ASP A 114 -15.73 -6.48 -47.43
CA ASP A 114 -15.11 -7.59 -48.16
C ASP A 114 -13.64 -7.76 -47.74
N LEU A 115 -13.21 -9.01 -47.51
CA LEU A 115 -11.84 -9.33 -47.08
C LEU A 115 -10.80 -9.01 -48.16
N ASN A 116 -11.17 -8.99 -49.44
CA ASN A 116 -10.25 -8.63 -50.52
C ASN A 116 -10.18 -7.10 -50.76
N ALA A 117 -10.56 -6.28 -49.77
CA ALA A 117 -10.37 -4.84 -49.82
C ALA A 117 -8.90 -4.42 -49.68
N GLU A 118 -8.60 -3.18 -50.08
CA GLU A 118 -7.24 -2.61 -49.93
C GLU A 118 -6.85 -2.57 -48.45
N ALA A 119 -7.73 -2.04 -47.62
CA ALA A 119 -7.66 -2.14 -46.17
C ALA A 119 -8.92 -2.86 -45.71
N VAL A 120 -8.74 -3.99 -45.03
CA VAL A 120 -9.82 -4.75 -44.39
C VAL A 120 -10.17 -4.10 -43.05
N PHE A 121 -9.14 -3.69 -42.31
CA PHE A 121 -9.27 -2.85 -41.13
C PHE A 121 -8.54 -1.53 -41.35
N ASP A 122 -9.07 -0.48 -40.75
CA ASP A 122 -8.53 0.87 -40.77
C ASP A 122 -8.73 1.48 -39.39
N ILE A 123 -7.65 1.44 -38.59
CA ILE A 123 -7.64 1.88 -37.20
C ILE A 123 -7.05 3.28 -37.15
N ALA A 124 -7.83 4.24 -36.69
CA ALA A 124 -7.39 5.60 -36.36
C ALA A 124 -7.23 5.69 -34.84
N THR A 125 -6.05 6.12 -34.39
CA THR A 125 -5.73 6.21 -32.97
C THR A 125 -5.97 7.60 -32.41
N SER A 126 -6.11 7.70 -31.08
CA SER A 126 -6.28 8.98 -30.38
C SER A 126 -5.10 9.94 -30.51
N ASP A 127 -3.89 9.43 -30.82
CA ASP A 127 -2.69 10.22 -31.13
C ASP A 127 -2.53 10.55 -32.63
N GLU A 128 -3.65 10.57 -33.38
CA GLU A 128 -3.75 10.96 -34.79
C GLU A 128 -2.95 10.08 -35.78
N LYS A 129 -2.55 8.88 -35.35
CA LYS A 129 -1.95 7.89 -36.24
C LYS A 129 -3.00 6.98 -36.86
N ARG A 130 -2.58 6.24 -37.89
CA ARG A 130 -3.49 5.38 -38.66
C ARG A 130 -2.80 4.11 -39.10
N VAL A 131 -3.40 2.96 -38.80
CA VAL A 131 -2.93 1.63 -39.19
C VAL A 131 -4.00 0.97 -40.07
N ARG A 132 -3.65 0.72 -41.33
CA ARG A 132 -4.53 0.16 -42.36
C ARG A 132 -3.92 -1.12 -42.88
N GLY A 133 -4.69 -2.20 -42.92
CA GLY A 133 -4.18 -3.47 -43.40
C GLY A 133 -5.23 -4.54 -43.63
N GLY A 134 -4.76 -5.72 -44.01
CA GLY A 134 -5.59 -6.90 -44.17
C GLY A 134 -4.80 -8.14 -44.52
N VAL A 135 -5.29 -9.30 -44.10
CA VAL A 135 -4.73 -10.60 -44.46
C VAL A 135 -4.72 -10.76 -45.99
N ARG A 136 -3.70 -11.43 -46.50
CA ARG A 136 -3.53 -11.68 -47.95
C ARG A 136 -3.41 -13.16 -48.28
N GLN A 137 -2.63 -13.90 -47.51
CA GLN A 137 -2.38 -15.31 -47.78
C GLN A 137 -1.97 -16.09 -46.53
N ILE A 138 -2.10 -17.40 -46.62
CA ILE A 138 -1.52 -18.39 -45.72
C ILE A 138 -0.47 -19.18 -46.49
N GLN A 139 0.68 -19.41 -45.90
CA GLN A 139 1.78 -20.14 -46.51
C GLN A 139 2.50 -21.06 -45.51
N LEU A 140 3.19 -22.08 -46.01
CA LEU A 140 4.20 -22.81 -45.25
C LEU A 140 5.56 -22.28 -45.62
N THR A 141 6.41 -21.99 -44.64
CA THR A 141 7.81 -21.61 -44.88
C THR A 141 8.74 -22.58 -44.20
N ASP A 142 9.71 -23.10 -44.95
CA ASP A 142 10.86 -23.79 -44.40
C ASP A 142 11.90 -22.75 -43.97
N VAL A 143 12.10 -22.63 -42.65
CA VAL A 143 12.99 -21.61 -42.09
C VAL A 143 14.47 -21.87 -42.39
N ILE A 144 14.85 -23.09 -42.77
CA ILE A 144 16.24 -23.42 -43.13
C ILE A 144 16.55 -22.97 -44.55
N THR A 145 15.64 -23.24 -45.49
CA THR A 145 15.86 -22.94 -46.92
C THR A 145 15.32 -21.58 -47.35
N GLY A 146 14.48 -20.93 -46.53
CA GLY A 146 13.79 -19.69 -46.85
C GLY A 146 12.73 -19.83 -47.95
N LYS A 147 12.40 -21.06 -48.35
CA LYS A 147 11.41 -21.37 -49.38
C LYS A 147 10.02 -21.41 -48.75
N SER A 148 9.04 -20.89 -49.48
CA SER A 148 7.64 -20.89 -49.06
C SER A 148 6.75 -21.59 -50.08
N ILE A 149 5.70 -22.22 -49.58
CA ILE A 149 4.61 -22.85 -50.34
C ILE A 149 3.34 -22.11 -50.00
N LEU A 150 2.68 -21.59 -51.03
CA LEU A 150 1.38 -20.95 -50.87
C LEU A 150 0.33 -22.01 -50.55
N LEU A 151 -0.41 -21.84 -49.46
CA LEU A 151 -1.53 -22.72 -49.11
C LEU A 151 -2.86 -22.15 -49.56
N ALA A 152 -3.09 -20.87 -49.26
CA ALA A 152 -4.34 -20.20 -49.59
C ALA A 152 -4.15 -18.70 -49.77
N THR A 153 -4.98 -18.09 -50.61
CA THR A 153 -5.06 -16.62 -50.80
C THR A 153 -6.46 -16.14 -50.50
N VAL A 154 -6.64 -14.87 -50.15
CA VAL A 154 -8.00 -14.29 -50.07
C VAL A 154 -8.78 -14.53 -51.38
N LYS A 155 -10.07 -14.88 -51.29
CA LYS A 155 -10.94 -15.03 -52.47
C LYS A 155 -11.09 -13.70 -53.21
N ALA A 156 -11.47 -13.75 -54.49
CA ALA A 156 -11.73 -12.53 -55.28
C ALA A 156 -12.82 -11.62 -54.66
N SER A 157 -13.75 -12.23 -53.92
CA SER A 157 -14.69 -11.59 -53.01
C SER A 157 -14.98 -12.54 -51.84
N ALA A 158 -14.88 -12.02 -50.62
CA ALA A 158 -15.27 -12.71 -49.40
C ALA A 158 -16.05 -11.70 -48.54
N PRO A 159 -17.40 -11.72 -48.61
CA PRO A 159 -18.23 -10.75 -47.90
C PRO A 159 -18.18 -10.95 -46.38
N GLY A 160 -18.15 -9.84 -45.65
CA GLY A 160 -18.19 -9.84 -44.19
C GLY A 160 -19.62 -9.83 -43.63
N GLU A 161 -19.76 -10.40 -42.45
CA GLU A 161 -20.96 -10.36 -41.61
C GLU A 161 -20.62 -9.65 -40.28
N LEU A 162 -21.38 -8.62 -39.93
CA LEU A 162 -21.35 -8.04 -38.58
C LEU A 162 -22.07 -8.99 -37.63
N VAL A 163 -21.35 -9.54 -36.66
CA VAL A 163 -21.87 -10.37 -35.58
C VAL A 163 -21.86 -9.51 -34.31
N PRO A 164 -23.03 -9.01 -33.86
CA PRO A 164 -23.10 -8.11 -32.72
C PRO A 164 -22.61 -8.77 -31.40
N PRO A 165 -22.10 -7.96 -30.44
CA PRO A 165 -21.98 -6.50 -30.54
C PRO A 165 -20.72 -6.04 -31.30
N ASN A 166 -19.70 -6.90 -31.47
CA ASN A 166 -18.35 -6.40 -31.71
C ASN A 166 -17.46 -7.25 -32.63
N GLN A 167 -18.04 -8.06 -33.53
CA GLN A 167 -17.27 -8.92 -34.42
C GLN A 167 -17.62 -8.69 -35.90
N VAL A 168 -16.62 -8.78 -36.78
CA VAL A 168 -16.82 -8.89 -38.24
C VAL A 168 -16.22 -10.20 -38.70
N VAL A 169 -17.06 -11.08 -39.26
CA VAL A 169 -16.68 -12.44 -39.65
C VAL A 169 -16.78 -12.61 -41.16
N TYR A 170 -15.71 -13.09 -41.78
CA TYR A 170 -15.65 -13.50 -43.18
C TYR A 170 -15.57 -15.01 -43.22
N ARG A 171 -16.67 -15.66 -43.59
CA ARG A 171 -16.78 -17.13 -43.60
C ARG A 171 -16.20 -17.69 -44.89
N ASP A 172 -15.45 -18.79 -44.78
CA ASP A 172 -14.84 -19.48 -45.92
C ASP A 172 -14.18 -18.48 -46.89
N ALA A 173 -13.28 -17.66 -46.34
CA ALA A 173 -12.82 -16.44 -46.99
C ALA A 173 -11.58 -16.64 -47.87
N LEU A 174 -10.98 -17.83 -47.84
CA LEU A 174 -9.73 -18.14 -48.52
C LEU A 174 -9.92 -19.18 -49.63
N GLU A 175 -9.27 -18.94 -50.75
CA GLU A 175 -9.18 -19.86 -51.89
C GLU A 175 -8.02 -20.84 -51.63
N GLY A 176 -8.32 -22.14 -51.61
CA GLY A 176 -7.33 -23.20 -51.39
C GLY A 176 -7.36 -23.84 -49.99
N LEU A 177 -7.98 -23.18 -49.01
CA LEU A 177 -8.18 -23.72 -47.66
C LEU A 177 -9.49 -23.20 -47.06
N LYS A 178 -10.31 -24.10 -46.50
CA LYS A 178 -11.53 -23.73 -45.78
C LYS A 178 -11.17 -23.07 -44.44
N ALA A 179 -11.21 -21.75 -44.42
CA ALA A 179 -10.91 -20.95 -43.24
C ALA A 179 -11.83 -19.74 -43.12
N ASP A 180 -12.19 -19.41 -41.88
CA ASP A 180 -12.92 -18.19 -41.55
C ASP A 180 -11.91 -17.13 -41.03
N VAL A 181 -12.21 -15.85 -41.25
CA VAL A 181 -11.46 -14.72 -40.67
C VAL A 181 -12.39 -13.94 -39.76
N ALA A 182 -12.02 -13.76 -38.50
CA ALA A 182 -12.79 -13.01 -37.52
C ALA A 182 -11.99 -11.81 -37.00
N LEU A 183 -12.60 -10.63 -37.06
CA LEU A 183 -12.11 -9.39 -36.46
C LEU A 183 -12.95 -9.09 -35.24
N VAL A 184 -12.31 -8.91 -34.08
CA VAL A 184 -12.99 -8.62 -32.81
C VAL A 184 -12.53 -7.26 -32.30
N TRP A 185 -13.48 -6.39 -31.95
CA TRP A 185 -13.20 -5.07 -31.39
C TRP A 185 -13.60 -4.99 -29.92
N GLN A 186 -12.68 -4.53 -29.10
CA GLN A 186 -12.94 -4.05 -27.75
C GLN A 186 -12.20 -2.71 -27.62
N HIS A 187 -12.65 -1.84 -26.74
CA HIS A 187 -12.06 -0.53 -26.55
C HIS A 187 -10.56 -0.64 -26.20
N HIS A 188 -10.18 -1.61 -25.37
CA HIS A 188 -8.78 -1.88 -24.97
C HIS A 188 -8.07 -2.96 -25.82
N GLN A 189 -8.74 -3.60 -26.78
CA GLN A 189 -8.15 -4.70 -27.57
C GLN A 189 -8.73 -4.80 -28.98
N PHE A 190 -7.89 -5.08 -29.97
CA PHE A 190 -8.34 -5.53 -31.29
C PHE A 190 -7.67 -6.86 -31.64
N SER A 191 -8.46 -7.84 -32.05
CA SER A 191 -8.00 -9.18 -32.43
C SER A 191 -8.33 -9.48 -33.90
N HIS A 192 -7.38 -10.14 -34.55
CA HIS A 192 -7.52 -10.69 -35.89
C HIS A 192 -7.19 -12.18 -35.87
N SER A 193 -8.25 -12.99 -35.93
CA SER A 193 -8.19 -14.44 -35.83
C SER A 193 -8.42 -15.10 -37.19
N ILE A 194 -7.57 -16.05 -37.54
CA ILE A 194 -7.77 -17.00 -38.64
C ILE A 194 -8.20 -18.34 -38.06
N ILE A 195 -9.34 -18.86 -38.51
CA ILE A 195 -9.90 -20.13 -38.03
C ILE A 195 -9.79 -21.16 -39.15
N LEU A 196 -8.87 -22.11 -39.02
CA LEU A 196 -8.74 -23.22 -39.96
C LEU A 196 -9.80 -24.27 -39.65
N ARG A 197 -10.64 -24.58 -40.63
CA ARG A 197 -11.80 -25.49 -40.47
C ARG A 197 -11.60 -26.86 -41.09
N GLU A 198 -10.48 -27.06 -41.75
CA GLU A 198 -10.09 -28.34 -42.34
C GLU A 198 -8.60 -28.59 -42.11
N ARG A 199 -8.23 -29.87 -42.19
CA ARG A 199 -6.86 -30.32 -42.02
C ARG A 199 -6.01 -29.95 -43.24
N VAL A 200 -4.86 -29.33 -42.98
CA VAL A 200 -3.80 -29.10 -43.99
C VAL A 200 -2.93 -30.36 -44.10
N GLU A 201 -2.82 -30.93 -45.31
CA GLU A 201 -1.92 -32.07 -45.57
C GLU A 201 -0.54 -31.61 -46.08
N LEU A 202 0.53 -32.05 -45.43
CA LEU A 202 1.90 -31.76 -45.89
C LEU A 202 2.24 -32.58 -47.14
N PRO A 203 2.90 -31.98 -48.15
CA PRO A 203 3.51 -32.71 -49.25
C PRO A 203 4.53 -33.76 -48.76
N PRO A 204 4.66 -34.93 -49.43
CA PRO A 204 5.52 -36.05 -48.96
C PRO A 204 7.01 -35.72 -48.79
N ASN A 205 7.49 -34.63 -49.39
CA ASN A 205 8.91 -34.29 -49.50
C ASN A 205 9.35 -33.15 -48.55
N LEU A 206 8.49 -32.68 -47.65
CA LEU A 206 8.84 -31.64 -46.68
C LEU A 206 9.11 -32.23 -45.30
N ALA A 207 10.17 -31.76 -44.66
CA ALA A 207 10.52 -32.14 -43.30
C ALA A 207 9.72 -31.26 -42.29
N PRO A 208 8.79 -31.82 -41.49
CA PRO A 208 7.95 -31.03 -40.58
C PRO A 208 8.74 -30.21 -39.54
N ALA A 209 9.96 -30.63 -39.22
CA ALA A 209 10.79 -30.02 -38.19
C ALA A 209 11.23 -28.57 -38.48
N SER A 210 11.33 -28.17 -39.76
CA SER A 210 11.73 -26.81 -40.14
C SER A 210 10.58 -25.97 -40.70
N LEU A 211 9.36 -26.52 -40.75
CA LEU A 211 8.21 -25.82 -41.30
C LEU A 211 7.53 -24.94 -40.27
N ARG A 212 7.13 -23.75 -40.71
CA ARG A 212 6.21 -22.88 -40.00
C ARG A 212 5.00 -22.57 -40.86
N LEU A 213 3.83 -22.59 -40.24
CA LEU A 213 2.61 -22.07 -40.83
C LEU A 213 2.59 -20.56 -40.61
N GLU A 214 2.44 -19.81 -41.68
CA GLU A 214 2.51 -18.35 -41.68
C GLU A 214 1.25 -17.71 -42.24
N ILE A 215 0.73 -16.72 -41.52
CA ILE A 215 -0.31 -15.80 -41.99
C ILE A 215 0.38 -14.50 -42.39
N VAL A 216 0.14 -14.02 -43.60
CA VAL A 216 0.76 -12.81 -44.13
C VAL A 216 -0.29 -11.72 -44.27
N THR A 217 -0.14 -10.69 -43.46
CA THR A 217 -0.99 -9.49 -43.42
C THR A 217 -0.24 -8.31 -44.01
N GLU A 218 -0.81 -7.66 -45.02
CA GLU A 218 -0.23 -6.45 -45.60
C GLU A 218 -0.71 -5.22 -44.83
N LEU A 219 0.23 -4.37 -44.44
CA LEU A 219 -0.08 -3.05 -43.90
C LEU A 219 0.10 -2.02 -45.02
N VAL A 220 -1.02 -1.60 -45.61
CA VAL A 220 -1.05 -0.67 -46.75
C VAL A 220 -0.78 0.78 -46.33
N ALA A 221 -0.96 1.09 -45.04
CA ALA A 221 -0.49 2.33 -44.42
C ALA A 221 -0.29 2.11 -42.92
N ALA A 222 0.89 2.43 -42.40
CA ALA A 222 1.17 2.46 -40.98
C ALA A 222 2.26 3.51 -40.70
N PRO A 223 2.28 4.16 -39.53
CA PRO A 223 3.42 4.97 -39.11
C PRO A 223 4.64 4.07 -38.90
N ALA A 224 5.83 4.68 -38.84
CA ALA A 224 7.03 3.94 -38.46
C ALA A 224 6.86 3.38 -37.03
N PRO A 225 6.92 2.05 -36.83
CA PRO A 225 6.76 1.48 -35.50
C PRO A 225 8.03 1.63 -34.66
N TRP A 226 7.84 1.66 -33.36
CA TRP A 226 8.88 1.24 -32.44
C TRP A 226 8.87 -0.29 -32.36
N LEU A 227 10.02 -0.92 -32.56
CA LEU A 227 10.15 -2.36 -32.65
C LEU A 227 11.05 -2.87 -31.54
N ARG A 228 10.66 -3.97 -30.91
CA ARG A 228 11.58 -4.74 -30.08
C ARG A 228 11.52 -6.23 -30.40
N GLN A 229 12.62 -6.72 -30.96
CA GLN A 229 12.77 -8.12 -31.33
C GLN A 229 13.07 -8.98 -30.10
N ARG A 230 12.57 -10.22 -30.08
CA ARG A 230 12.91 -11.26 -29.12
C ARG A 230 13.33 -12.54 -29.82
N VAL A 231 14.48 -13.08 -29.43
CA VAL A 231 14.95 -14.39 -29.90
C VAL A 231 14.41 -15.47 -28.96
N LEU A 232 13.60 -16.38 -29.48
CA LEU A 232 13.11 -17.55 -28.75
C LEU A 232 14.12 -18.70 -28.91
N LYS A 233 14.66 -19.18 -27.79
CA LYS A 233 15.59 -20.32 -27.73
C LYS A 233 14.87 -21.58 -27.22
N VAL A 234 15.12 -22.72 -27.86
CA VAL A 234 14.57 -24.03 -27.43
C VAL A 234 15.70 -25.05 -27.35
N GLU A 235 15.86 -25.68 -26.19
CA GLU A 235 16.92 -26.66 -25.94
C GLU A 235 16.81 -27.86 -26.90
N GLY A 236 17.91 -28.15 -27.63
CA GLY A 236 17.96 -29.24 -28.62
C GLY A 236 17.40 -28.91 -30.01
N GLN A 237 17.07 -27.64 -30.29
CA GLN A 237 16.66 -27.14 -31.60
C GLN A 237 17.59 -25.99 -32.03
N PRO A 238 17.73 -25.68 -33.33
CA PRO A 238 18.43 -24.46 -33.74
C PRO A 238 17.71 -23.22 -33.18
N ASP A 239 18.41 -22.44 -32.35
CA ASP A 239 18.01 -21.15 -31.75
C ASP A 239 17.66 -20.09 -32.82
N LEU A 240 16.50 -20.11 -33.48
CA LEU A 240 16.30 -19.23 -34.65
C LEU A 240 14.85 -18.76 -34.89
N VAL A 241 14.12 -18.38 -33.86
CA VAL A 241 12.79 -17.79 -34.06
C VAL A 241 12.70 -16.39 -33.42
N GLU A 242 12.69 -15.36 -34.27
CA GLU A 242 12.51 -13.97 -33.87
C GLU A 242 11.02 -13.61 -33.80
N ASP A 243 10.55 -13.26 -32.61
CA ASP A 243 9.30 -12.55 -32.39
C ASP A 243 9.57 -11.03 -32.31
N VAL A 244 8.56 -10.19 -32.52
CA VAL A 244 8.72 -8.73 -32.40
C VAL A 244 7.50 -8.09 -31.75
N LEU A 245 7.76 -7.31 -30.70
CA LEU A 245 6.82 -6.34 -30.15
C LEU A 245 6.79 -5.12 -31.08
N ILE A 246 5.62 -4.74 -31.56
CA ILE A 246 5.45 -3.65 -32.53
C ILE A 246 4.55 -2.60 -31.91
N ASP A 247 5.10 -1.43 -31.61
CA ASP A 247 4.34 -0.32 -31.04
C ASP A 247 4.15 0.82 -32.04
N PHE A 248 2.91 1.23 -32.22
CA PHE A 248 2.55 2.40 -33.03
C PHE A 248 2.16 3.61 -32.16
N GLY A 249 2.35 3.58 -30.85
CA GLY A 249 1.88 4.58 -29.90
C GLY A 249 0.68 4.07 -29.11
N ARG A 250 -0.54 4.32 -29.59
CA ARG A 250 -1.80 3.91 -28.93
C ARG A 250 -2.32 2.54 -29.38
N VAL A 251 -1.52 1.79 -30.14
CA VAL A 251 -1.80 0.42 -30.59
C VAL A 251 -0.49 -0.35 -30.55
N THR A 252 -0.44 -1.41 -29.76
CA THR A 252 0.74 -2.26 -29.60
C THR A 252 0.39 -3.69 -30.01
N ILE A 253 1.14 -4.29 -30.93
CA ILE A 253 0.98 -5.69 -31.35
C ILE A 253 1.95 -6.56 -30.55
N ILE A 254 1.40 -7.56 -29.86
CA ILE A 254 2.16 -8.51 -29.04
C ILE A 254 2.17 -9.92 -29.66
N CYS A 255 2.89 -10.85 -29.02
CA CYS A 255 2.83 -12.27 -29.36
C CYS A 255 1.40 -12.79 -29.28
N GLY A 256 0.95 -13.51 -30.31
CA GLY A 256 -0.40 -14.09 -30.36
C GLY A 256 -0.39 -15.57 -29.96
N LYS A 257 -1.53 -16.25 -30.17
CA LYS A 257 -1.72 -17.64 -29.72
C LYS A 257 -2.47 -18.49 -30.74
N ALA A 258 -2.15 -19.77 -30.74
CA ALA A 258 -2.86 -20.81 -31.48
C ALA A 258 -3.46 -21.84 -30.53
N PHE A 259 -4.74 -22.17 -30.75
CA PHE A 259 -5.50 -23.10 -29.90
C PHE A 259 -6.72 -23.67 -30.64
N ALA A 260 -7.22 -24.83 -30.19
CA ALA A 260 -8.42 -25.44 -30.76
C ALA A 260 -9.70 -24.79 -30.23
N ALA A 261 -10.62 -24.45 -31.13
CA ALA A 261 -11.98 -24.04 -30.79
C ALA A 261 -12.91 -25.27 -30.76
N ALA A 262 -13.23 -25.78 -29.57
CA ALA A 262 -14.10 -26.95 -29.39
C ALA A 262 -15.57 -26.53 -29.17
N GLY A 263 -16.48 -27.09 -29.96
CA GLY A 263 -17.88 -26.67 -30.12
C GLY A 263 -18.86 -26.87 -28.95
N THR A 264 -18.42 -26.86 -27.69
CA THR A 264 -19.32 -26.87 -26.52
C THR A 264 -18.91 -25.95 -25.36
N ALA A 265 -17.68 -25.43 -25.34
CA ALA A 265 -17.28 -24.34 -24.44
C ALA A 265 -17.21 -23.03 -25.24
N ALA A 266 -17.71 -21.92 -24.69
CA ALA A 266 -17.63 -20.63 -25.34
C ALA A 266 -16.16 -20.21 -25.48
N VAL A 267 -15.59 -20.43 -26.66
CA VAL A 267 -14.29 -19.90 -27.03
C VAL A 267 -14.47 -18.39 -27.23
N THR A 268 -13.99 -17.59 -26.28
CA THR A 268 -13.99 -16.13 -26.40
C THR A 268 -12.83 -15.72 -27.30
N LEU A 269 -13.12 -15.43 -28.57
CA LEU A 269 -12.15 -14.82 -29.47
C LEU A 269 -11.79 -13.41 -28.97
N GLY A 270 -10.49 -13.06 -29.00
CA GLY A 270 -10.00 -11.76 -28.56
C GLY A 270 -10.02 -11.54 -27.06
N ALA A 271 -9.82 -12.58 -26.25
CA ALA A 271 -9.54 -12.44 -24.82
C ALA A 271 -8.03 -12.29 -24.59
N PHE A 272 -7.59 -11.20 -23.96
CA PHE A 272 -6.20 -11.02 -23.56
C PHE A 272 -5.73 -12.18 -22.67
N SER A 273 -4.83 -13.02 -23.17
CA SER A 273 -4.32 -14.17 -22.42
C SER A 273 -2.81 -14.03 -22.21
N PRO A 274 -2.35 -13.85 -20.96
CA PRO A 274 -0.93 -13.77 -20.63
C PRO A 274 -0.16 -15.04 -21.02
N THR A 275 1.18 -14.94 -21.11
CA THR A 275 2.08 -16.04 -21.53
C THR A 275 1.80 -17.36 -20.80
N GLY A 276 1.77 -18.47 -21.55
CA GLY A 276 1.65 -19.84 -20.99
C GLY A 276 0.38 -20.61 -21.35
N GLU A 277 -0.69 -19.95 -21.81
CA GLU A 277 -1.89 -20.62 -22.35
C GLU A 277 -1.82 -20.66 -23.88
N GLY A 278 -1.90 -21.83 -24.52
CA GLY A 278 -1.87 -21.97 -25.99
C GLY A 278 -0.46 -21.98 -26.62
N ILE A 279 -0.39 -22.25 -27.93
CA ILE A 279 0.87 -22.32 -28.69
C ILE A 279 1.24 -20.91 -29.19
N PRO A 280 2.45 -20.39 -28.91
CA PRO A 280 2.82 -19.03 -29.32
C PRO A 280 2.79 -18.79 -30.85
N VAL A 281 2.13 -17.73 -31.28
CA VAL A 281 2.14 -17.22 -32.66
C VAL A 281 2.98 -15.95 -32.70
N ILE A 282 4.25 -16.12 -33.05
CA ILE A 282 5.22 -15.02 -33.13
C ILE A 282 4.85 -14.05 -34.26
N LYS A 283 5.39 -12.84 -34.18
CA LYS A 283 5.27 -11.78 -35.17
C LYS A 283 6.62 -11.48 -35.80
N GLN A 284 6.60 -11.10 -37.08
CA GLN A 284 7.74 -10.50 -37.77
C GLN A 284 7.30 -9.28 -38.55
N TRP A 285 8.08 -8.20 -38.44
CA TRP A 285 7.93 -6.99 -39.23
C TRP A 285 8.80 -7.06 -40.49
N LYS A 286 8.20 -6.92 -41.68
CA LYS A 286 8.92 -7.01 -42.95
C LYS A 286 8.56 -5.84 -43.87
N ALA A 287 9.45 -4.86 -43.94
CA ALA A 287 9.41 -3.80 -44.95
C ALA A 287 10.26 -4.22 -46.16
N LEU A 288 9.71 -4.11 -47.36
CA LEU A 288 10.36 -4.47 -48.62
C LEU A 288 10.95 -3.24 -49.31
N GLU A 289 11.92 -3.47 -50.21
CA GLU A 289 12.52 -2.41 -51.03
C GLU A 289 11.51 -1.72 -51.96
N ASP A 290 10.41 -2.41 -52.31
CA ASP A 290 9.31 -1.85 -53.11
C ASP A 290 8.34 -0.95 -52.31
N GLY A 291 8.62 -0.73 -51.02
CA GLY A 291 7.84 0.11 -50.11
C GLY A 291 6.66 -0.60 -49.43
N ARG A 292 6.37 -1.87 -49.77
CA ARG A 292 5.32 -2.63 -49.10
C ARG A 292 5.78 -3.15 -47.75
N THR A 293 4.81 -3.27 -46.83
CA THR A 293 5.06 -3.69 -45.45
C THR A 293 4.14 -4.84 -45.08
N PHE A 294 4.70 -5.86 -44.43
CA PHE A 294 3.98 -7.05 -44.01
C PHE A 294 4.22 -7.36 -42.54
N LEU A 295 3.13 -7.73 -41.87
CA LEU A 295 3.15 -8.49 -40.62
C LEU A 295 3.07 -9.97 -40.97
N VAL A 296 4.07 -10.74 -40.56
CA VAL A 296 4.07 -12.20 -40.70
C VAL A 296 3.83 -12.81 -39.33
N GLU A 297 2.75 -13.56 -39.20
CA GLU A 297 2.43 -14.31 -38.01
C GLU A 297 2.81 -15.76 -38.23
N SER A 298 3.53 -16.37 -37.30
CA SER A 298 4.22 -17.63 -37.59
C SER A 298 4.18 -18.60 -36.42
N VAL A 299 3.73 -19.83 -36.66
CA VAL A 299 3.70 -20.91 -35.66
C VAL A 299 4.44 -22.13 -36.18
N ALA A 300 5.17 -22.83 -35.31
CA ALA A 300 5.89 -24.03 -35.70
C ALA A 300 4.89 -25.13 -36.06
N TRP A 301 5.10 -25.80 -37.20
CA TRP A 301 4.20 -26.85 -37.66
C TRP A 301 4.06 -27.97 -36.64
N ARG A 302 5.19 -28.42 -36.08
CA ARG A 302 5.25 -29.50 -35.08
C ARG A 302 4.37 -29.24 -33.86
N ASP A 303 4.23 -27.99 -33.45
CA ASP A 303 3.48 -27.64 -32.24
C ASP A 303 1.97 -27.69 -32.49
N ILE A 304 1.51 -27.28 -33.66
CA ILE A 304 0.08 -27.25 -34.04
C ILE A 304 -0.40 -28.54 -34.72
N GLU A 305 0.50 -29.41 -35.18
CA GLU A 305 0.17 -30.65 -35.88
C GLU A 305 -0.85 -31.53 -35.13
N PRO A 306 -0.75 -31.73 -33.79
CA PRO A 306 -1.77 -32.48 -33.06
C PRO A 306 -3.17 -31.84 -33.15
N LEU A 307 -3.25 -30.51 -33.07
CA LEU A 307 -4.53 -29.78 -33.13
C LEU A 307 -5.16 -29.81 -34.53
N LEU A 308 -4.34 -29.94 -35.58
CA LEU A 308 -4.80 -30.07 -36.96
C LEU A 308 -5.38 -31.45 -37.28
N GLN A 309 -4.97 -32.50 -36.56
CA GLN A 309 -5.45 -33.87 -36.80
C GLN A 309 -6.92 -34.06 -36.44
N ASP A 310 -7.43 -33.26 -35.52
CA ASP A 310 -8.83 -33.29 -35.08
C ASP A 310 -9.79 -32.57 -36.07
N LEU A 311 -9.25 -31.90 -37.08
CA LEU A 311 -10.03 -31.21 -38.10
C LEU A 311 -10.47 -32.18 -39.22
N PRO A 312 -11.64 -31.94 -39.83
CA PRO A 312 -12.09 -32.75 -40.96
C PRO A 312 -11.09 -32.68 -42.11
N VAL A 313 -10.86 -33.83 -42.76
CA VAL A 313 -10.05 -33.90 -43.99
C VAL A 313 -10.77 -33.12 -45.07
N ALA A 314 -10.03 -32.30 -45.84
CA ALA A 314 -10.60 -31.50 -46.91
C ALA A 314 -11.41 -32.38 -47.89
N GLU A 315 -12.68 -32.03 -48.11
CA GLU A 315 -13.46 -32.60 -49.22
C GLU A 315 -12.86 -32.03 -50.51
N ARG A 316 -11.97 -32.79 -51.16
CA ARG A 316 -11.23 -32.34 -52.35
C ARG A 316 -12.15 -31.70 -53.40
N ALA A 317 -12.11 -30.37 -53.50
CA ALA A 317 -12.50 -29.64 -54.71
C ALA A 317 -11.33 -29.75 -55.71
N ASP A 318 -11.51 -30.62 -56.70
CA ASP A 318 -10.74 -30.77 -57.93
C ASP A 318 -9.20 -30.97 -57.84
N ASN A 319 -8.75 -32.16 -58.26
CA ASN A 319 -7.36 -32.65 -58.23
C ASN A 319 -6.43 -31.98 -59.26
N SER A 320 -6.65 -30.74 -59.68
CA SER A 320 -5.85 -30.12 -60.76
C SER A 320 -4.67 -29.25 -60.30
N ARG A 321 -4.40 -29.11 -59.00
CA ARG A 321 -3.19 -28.44 -58.50
C ARG A 321 -2.43 -29.35 -57.54
N SER A 322 -1.40 -30.01 -58.07
CA SER A 322 -0.40 -30.66 -57.23
C SER A 322 0.39 -29.55 -56.49
N LEU A 323 0.33 -29.53 -55.16
CA LEU A 323 1.19 -28.71 -54.29
C LEU A 323 2.69 -28.68 -54.71
N PRO A 324 3.27 -29.75 -55.31
CA PRO A 324 4.63 -29.72 -55.88
C PRO A 324 4.94 -28.58 -56.86
N GLU A 325 3.99 -28.05 -57.64
CA GLU A 325 4.26 -26.98 -58.62
C GLU A 325 4.36 -25.57 -58.00
N GLN A 326 4.02 -25.39 -56.71
CA GLN A 326 4.02 -24.09 -56.04
C GLN A 326 5.22 -23.84 -55.09
N VAL A 327 6.19 -24.76 -55.04
CA VAL A 327 7.43 -24.56 -54.27
C VAL A 327 8.26 -23.46 -54.95
N ALA A 328 8.24 -22.26 -54.41
CA ALA A 328 9.03 -21.17 -54.95
C ALA A 328 10.52 -21.37 -54.62
N ALA A 329 11.40 -21.01 -55.55
CA ALA A 329 12.86 -21.01 -55.31
C ALA A 329 13.29 -20.02 -54.21
N ALA A 330 12.44 -19.02 -53.93
CA ALA A 330 12.56 -18.01 -52.88
C ALA A 330 11.15 -17.59 -52.39
N ARG A 331 11.02 -17.05 -51.17
CA ARG A 331 9.75 -16.53 -50.62
C ARG A 331 9.07 -15.56 -51.60
N ARG A 332 7.78 -15.78 -51.89
CA ARG A 332 6.95 -14.90 -52.71
C ARG A 332 6.03 -14.06 -51.83
N TRP A 333 6.18 -12.75 -51.90
CA TRP A 333 5.28 -11.80 -51.23
C TRP A 333 3.94 -11.70 -51.97
N PRO A 334 2.82 -11.63 -51.25
CA PRO A 334 1.50 -11.65 -51.87
C PRO A 334 1.31 -10.45 -52.80
N VAL A 335 0.54 -10.67 -53.87
CA VAL A 335 -0.06 -9.60 -54.68
C VAL A 335 -1.56 -9.70 -54.46
N ARG A 336 -2.20 -8.58 -54.16
CA ARG A 336 -3.65 -8.55 -53.92
C ARG A 336 -4.40 -9.04 -55.19
N PRO A 337 -5.31 -10.01 -55.07
CA PRO A 337 -6.14 -10.45 -56.18
C PRO A 337 -7.01 -9.31 -56.72
N ALA A 338 -7.29 -9.32 -58.03
CA ALA A 338 -8.22 -8.36 -58.62
C ALA A 338 -9.59 -8.48 -57.92
N ALA A 339 -10.06 -7.38 -57.33
CA ALA A 339 -11.32 -7.36 -56.61
C ALA A 339 -12.50 -7.58 -57.57
N SER A 340 -13.49 -8.35 -57.12
CA SER A 340 -14.77 -8.47 -57.84
C SER A 340 -15.41 -7.09 -58.05
N ALA A 341 -16.05 -6.90 -59.22
CA ALA A 341 -16.84 -5.70 -59.51
C ALA A 341 -18.12 -5.63 -58.66
N GLU A 342 -18.61 -6.77 -58.17
CA GLU A 342 -19.77 -6.85 -57.27
C GLU A 342 -19.32 -6.86 -55.81
N ARG A 343 -19.46 -5.73 -55.11
CA ARG A 343 -19.26 -5.65 -53.66
C ARG A 343 -20.62 -5.74 -52.95
N LYS A 344 -20.76 -6.70 -52.04
CA LYS A 344 -21.96 -6.83 -51.21
C LYS A 344 -21.85 -5.91 -49.99
N PRO A 345 -22.94 -5.26 -49.54
CA PRO A 345 -22.94 -4.54 -48.26
C PRO A 345 -22.75 -5.52 -47.11
N ILE A 346 -22.20 -5.04 -45.99
CA ILE A 346 -22.10 -5.86 -44.78
C ILE A 346 -23.51 -6.25 -44.30
N GLN A 347 -23.70 -7.50 -43.92
CA GLN A 347 -24.96 -7.98 -43.36
C GLN A 347 -24.82 -8.20 -41.86
N VAL A 348 -25.91 -8.02 -41.11
CA VAL A 348 -25.95 -8.30 -39.67
C VAL A 348 -26.37 -9.76 -39.46
N ALA A 349 -25.53 -10.53 -38.78
CA ALA A 349 -25.81 -11.92 -38.47
C ALA A 349 -26.98 -12.05 -37.48
N ARG A 350 -27.81 -13.08 -37.68
CA ARG A 350 -28.94 -13.39 -36.78
C ARG A 350 -28.57 -14.32 -35.62
N LEU A 351 -27.45 -15.01 -35.72
CA LEU A 351 -26.96 -15.98 -34.74
C LEU A 351 -25.55 -15.59 -34.29
N PRO A 352 -25.18 -15.87 -33.02
CA PRO A 352 -23.80 -15.74 -32.58
C PRO A 352 -22.84 -16.57 -33.44
N TYR A 353 -21.61 -16.08 -33.60
CA TYR A 353 -20.55 -16.85 -34.25
C TYR A 353 -19.91 -17.81 -33.26
N GLN A 354 -19.94 -19.11 -33.56
CA GLN A 354 -19.26 -20.15 -32.80
C GLN A 354 -18.30 -20.89 -33.73
N PRO A 355 -16.99 -20.57 -33.71
CA PRO A 355 -16.03 -21.25 -34.56
C PRO A 355 -15.82 -22.70 -34.10
N THR A 356 -15.51 -23.58 -35.05
CA THR A 356 -14.94 -24.91 -34.80
C THR A 356 -13.75 -25.07 -35.73
N GLY A 357 -12.55 -25.24 -35.17
CA GLY A 357 -11.33 -25.16 -35.94
C GLY A 357 -10.08 -24.92 -35.10
N LEU A 358 -8.92 -24.83 -35.75
CA LEU A 358 -7.70 -24.29 -35.14
C LEU A 358 -7.71 -22.76 -35.32
N VAL A 359 -7.68 -22.03 -34.21
CA VAL A 359 -7.55 -20.57 -34.21
C VAL A 359 -6.08 -20.20 -34.20
N LEU A 360 -5.68 -19.24 -35.04
CA LEU A 360 -4.42 -18.50 -34.96
C LEU A 360 -4.77 -17.02 -34.80
N ASP A 361 -4.40 -16.43 -33.67
CA ASP A 361 -4.75 -15.05 -33.31
C ASP A 361 -3.53 -14.13 -33.25
N PHE A 362 -3.73 -12.84 -33.54
CA PHE A 362 -2.92 -11.79 -32.94
C PHE A 362 -3.75 -10.77 -32.18
N GLU A 363 -3.22 -10.45 -31.02
CA GLU A 363 -3.79 -9.48 -30.12
C GLU A 363 -3.05 -8.15 -30.29
N THR A 364 -3.82 -7.10 -30.53
CA THR A 364 -3.36 -5.73 -30.36
C THR A 364 -3.94 -5.17 -29.08
N LEU A 365 -3.11 -4.46 -28.35
CA LEU A 365 -3.50 -3.74 -27.15
C LEU A 365 -3.75 -2.30 -27.54
N ASN A 366 -4.99 -1.85 -27.39
CA ASN A 366 -5.40 -0.49 -27.70
C ASN A 366 -5.24 0.40 -26.47
N GLY A 367 -4.79 1.64 -26.66
CA GLY A 367 -4.72 2.66 -25.62
C GLY A 367 -3.48 2.61 -24.73
N SER A 368 -2.42 1.87 -25.12
CA SER A 368 -1.15 1.86 -24.39
C SER A 368 -0.66 3.28 -24.12
N THR A 369 -0.16 3.51 -22.91
CA THR A 369 0.37 4.81 -22.50
C THR A 369 1.89 4.77 -22.56
N SER A 370 2.51 5.79 -23.18
CA SER A 370 3.97 5.85 -23.32
C SER A 370 4.70 5.85 -21.96
N SER A 371 4.26 6.69 -21.00
CA SER A 371 4.84 6.76 -19.65
C SER A 371 3.74 6.98 -18.61
N LYS A 372 3.89 6.42 -17.41
CA LYS A 372 2.95 6.62 -16.29
C LYS A 372 3.71 6.89 -15.00
N THR A 373 3.32 7.95 -14.29
CA THR A 373 3.72 8.16 -12.89
C THR A 373 2.57 7.74 -11.98
N PHE A 374 2.88 6.91 -10.99
CA PHE A 374 1.98 6.55 -9.89
C PHE A 374 2.37 7.41 -8.70
N GLU A 375 1.51 8.36 -8.33
CA GLU A 375 1.80 9.41 -7.35
C GLU A 375 1.79 8.91 -5.90
N PRO A 376 2.51 9.56 -4.97
CA PRO A 376 2.58 9.13 -3.57
C PRO A 376 1.20 9.00 -2.93
N THR A 377 1.02 8.00 -2.07
CA THR A 377 -0.22 7.74 -1.27
C THR A 377 -1.51 7.52 -2.08
N GLN A 378 -1.48 7.62 -3.41
CA GLN A 378 -2.66 7.38 -4.23
C GLN A 378 -2.92 5.89 -4.41
N THR A 379 -4.21 5.53 -4.38
CA THR A 379 -4.68 4.19 -4.71
C THR A 379 -5.12 4.16 -6.17
N TYR A 380 -4.57 3.21 -6.93
CA TYR A 380 -4.93 2.90 -8.29
C TYR A 380 -5.59 1.52 -8.36
N TYR A 381 -6.60 1.35 -9.21
CA TYR A 381 -7.28 0.07 -9.41
C TYR A 381 -7.22 -0.35 -10.87
N ILE A 382 -6.72 -1.57 -11.14
CA ILE A 382 -6.62 -2.17 -12.47
C ILE A 382 -7.65 -3.31 -12.55
N PRO A 383 -8.75 -3.14 -13.31
CA PRO A 383 -9.82 -4.13 -13.41
C PRO A 383 -9.50 -5.30 -14.35
N ALA A 384 -8.63 -5.10 -15.34
CA ALA A 384 -8.26 -6.12 -16.33
C ALA A 384 -6.76 -6.06 -16.69
N SER A 385 -6.30 -5.07 -17.44
CA SER A 385 -4.86 -4.87 -17.67
C SER A 385 -4.58 -3.42 -17.95
N TYR A 386 -3.40 -2.96 -17.53
CA TYR A 386 -2.93 -1.61 -17.83
C TYR A 386 -1.52 -1.68 -18.39
N ILE A 387 -1.28 -0.98 -19.50
CA ILE A 387 -0.06 -1.12 -20.29
C ILE A 387 0.72 0.19 -20.35
N VAL A 388 2.02 0.11 -20.03
CA VAL A 388 2.94 1.24 -20.04
C VAL A 388 4.20 0.93 -20.84
N GLY A 389 4.45 1.73 -21.88
CA GLY A 389 5.64 1.64 -22.72
C GLY A 389 5.47 2.40 -24.04
N PRO A 390 6.58 2.71 -24.75
CA PRO A 390 7.96 2.33 -24.47
C PRO A 390 8.71 3.27 -23.51
N GLY A 391 8.06 4.31 -22.99
CA GLY A 391 8.63 5.26 -22.02
C GLY A 391 8.80 4.67 -20.62
N THR A 392 8.61 5.47 -19.56
CA THR A 392 8.91 5.02 -18.19
C THR A 392 7.66 4.82 -17.34
N ALA A 393 7.55 3.68 -16.66
CA ALA A 393 6.65 3.49 -15.52
C ALA A 393 7.37 3.92 -14.23
N THR A 394 6.92 5.01 -13.62
CA THR A 394 7.53 5.62 -12.42
C THR A 394 6.63 5.38 -11.21
N PHE A 395 7.11 4.59 -10.25
CA PHE A 395 6.43 4.36 -8.97
C PHE A 395 6.98 5.33 -7.94
N LYS A 396 6.12 6.20 -7.38
CA LYS A 396 6.50 7.10 -6.29
C LYS A 396 6.35 6.42 -4.93
N PRO A 397 7.02 6.91 -3.88
CA PRO A 397 6.95 6.31 -2.56
C PRO A 397 5.52 6.18 -2.04
N GLY A 398 5.15 5.00 -1.53
CA GLY A 398 3.84 4.75 -0.92
C GLY A 398 2.62 4.71 -1.85
N CYS A 399 2.80 4.69 -3.18
CA CYS A 399 1.65 4.47 -4.08
C CYS A 399 1.12 3.04 -3.95
N VAL A 400 -0.20 2.86 -4.12
CA VAL A 400 -0.86 1.56 -4.00
C VAL A 400 -1.53 1.21 -5.32
N ILE A 401 -1.24 0.04 -5.87
CA ILE A 401 -1.84 -0.50 -7.08
C ILE A 401 -2.60 -1.76 -6.71
N LYS A 402 -3.92 -1.71 -6.92
CA LYS A 402 -4.88 -2.75 -6.61
C LYS A 402 -5.33 -3.48 -7.87
N TYR A 403 -5.43 -4.80 -7.81
CA TYR A 403 -5.74 -5.66 -8.97
C TYR A 403 -7.03 -6.44 -8.76
N ASN A 404 -7.87 -6.47 -9.79
CA ASN A 404 -8.93 -7.46 -9.89
C ASN A 404 -8.37 -8.85 -10.26
N SER A 405 -9.23 -9.88 -10.24
CA SER A 405 -8.86 -11.23 -10.60
C SER A 405 -8.28 -11.31 -12.03
N ASN A 406 -7.12 -11.94 -12.14
CA ASN A 406 -6.31 -12.12 -13.35
C ASN A 406 -5.77 -10.83 -13.98
N ALA A 407 -5.77 -9.71 -13.24
CA ALA A 407 -5.30 -8.44 -13.79
C ALA A 407 -3.78 -8.27 -13.76
N SER A 408 -3.23 -7.42 -14.64
CA SER A 408 -1.79 -7.18 -14.75
C SER A 408 -1.39 -5.76 -15.15
N LEU A 409 -0.24 -5.30 -14.65
CA LEU A 409 0.46 -4.13 -15.17
C LEU A 409 1.58 -4.59 -16.10
N LEU A 410 1.38 -4.42 -17.41
CA LEU A 410 2.37 -4.79 -18.42
C LEU A 410 3.29 -3.60 -18.69
N VAL A 411 4.60 -3.80 -18.52
CA VAL A 411 5.63 -2.81 -18.80
C VAL A 411 6.61 -3.33 -19.84
N PHE A 412 6.74 -2.61 -20.94
CA PHE A 412 7.77 -2.86 -21.95
C PHE A 412 8.71 -1.66 -22.13
N GLY A 413 8.49 -0.58 -21.41
CA GLY A 413 9.44 0.51 -21.22
C GLY A 413 10.24 0.38 -19.93
N ALA A 414 11.07 1.37 -19.61
CA ALA A 414 11.86 1.38 -18.38
C ALA A 414 10.97 1.50 -17.12
N THR A 415 11.47 1.07 -15.97
CA THR A 415 10.82 1.27 -14.66
C THR A 415 11.68 2.10 -13.73
N SER A 416 11.04 2.96 -12.92
CA SER A 416 11.68 3.71 -11.84
C SER A 416 10.98 3.39 -10.53
N PHE A 417 11.74 2.82 -9.57
CA PHE A 417 11.28 2.52 -8.22
C PHE A 417 12.00 3.44 -7.22
N PRO A 418 11.34 3.80 -6.10
CA PRO A 418 11.96 4.66 -5.11
C PRO A 418 13.14 3.96 -4.43
N SER A 419 14.13 4.74 -3.99
CA SER A 419 15.26 4.24 -3.20
C SER A 419 15.05 4.46 -1.70
N THR A 420 13.79 4.48 -1.27
CA THR A 420 13.34 5.01 0.02
C THR A 420 12.60 3.93 0.82
N GLN A 421 12.29 4.17 2.10
CA GLN A 421 11.60 3.20 2.97
C GLN A 421 10.09 3.18 2.74
N GLN A 422 9.51 4.24 2.18
CA GLN A 422 8.12 4.25 1.75
C GLN A 422 7.96 3.49 0.43
N THR A 423 7.53 2.23 0.52
CA THR A 423 7.49 1.31 -0.62
C THR A 423 6.18 1.41 -1.42
N PRO A 424 6.20 1.28 -2.76
CA PRO A 424 5.00 1.01 -3.54
C PRO A 424 4.42 -0.35 -3.14
N VAL A 425 3.09 -0.45 -3.10
CA VAL A 425 2.37 -1.67 -2.76
C VAL A 425 1.53 -2.15 -3.94
N PHE A 426 1.70 -3.40 -4.32
CA PHE A 426 0.94 -4.08 -5.36
C PHE A 426 0.10 -5.17 -4.70
N THR A 427 -1.23 -5.07 -4.74
CA THR A 427 -2.10 -5.96 -3.96
C THR A 427 -3.47 -6.23 -4.58
N ALA A 428 -4.24 -7.16 -4.01
CA ALA A 428 -5.62 -7.42 -4.42
C ALA A 428 -6.54 -6.23 -4.14
N TRP A 429 -7.58 -6.07 -4.96
CA TRP A 429 -8.59 -5.01 -4.81
C TRP A 429 -9.24 -4.96 -3.42
N ASN A 430 -9.35 -6.12 -2.78
CA ASN A 430 -9.94 -6.27 -1.46
C ASN A 430 -8.93 -6.47 -0.32
N ASP A 431 -7.64 -6.18 -0.55
CA ASP A 431 -6.67 -6.06 0.54
C ASP A 431 -6.88 -4.73 1.27
N ASP A 432 -7.61 -4.78 2.38
CA ASP A 432 -7.82 -3.63 3.26
C ASP A 432 -6.55 -3.24 4.04
N GLY A 433 -5.48 -4.03 3.95
CA GLY A 433 -4.22 -3.70 4.60
C GLY A 433 -3.52 -2.47 4.00
N PHE A 434 -3.89 -2.05 2.78
CA PHE A 434 -3.22 -0.96 2.06
C PHE A 434 -4.17 -0.20 1.15
N GLY A 435 -4.02 1.12 1.12
CA GLY A 435 -4.77 2.01 0.23
C GLY A 435 -6.28 2.02 0.51
N GLU A 436 -7.01 2.63 -0.41
CA GLU A 436 -8.44 2.84 -0.31
C GLU A 436 -9.25 1.56 -0.62
N ASP A 437 -10.38 1.39 0.05
CA ASP A 437 -11.35 0.32 -0.23
C ASP A 437 -12.13 0.60 -1.54
N ILE A 438 -12.05 -0.31 -2.49
CA ILE A 438 -12.61 -0.15 -3.84
C ILE A 438 -14.14 -0.24 -3.82
N ASP A 439 -14.73 -1.21 -3.12
CA ASP A 439 -16.15 -1.53 -3.23
C ASP A 439 -17.02 -0.90 -2.12
N GLY A 440 -16.43 -0.47 -1.02
CA GLY A 440 -17.17 0.19 0.08
C GLY A 440 -17.66 -0.72 1.17
N THR A 441 -17.22 -1.96 1.13
CA THR A 441 -17.50 -2.97 2.12
C THR A 441 -16.18 -3.56 2.60
N PRO A 442 -15.49 -2.88 3.55
CA PRO A 442 -14.26 -3.41 4.12
C PRO A 442 -14.54 -4.70 4.91
N GLY A 443 -13.54 -5.56 5.01
CA GLY A 443 -13.54 -6.79 5.79
C GLY A 443 -13.63 -8.09 4.98
N SER A 444 -13.63 -8.03 3.64
CA SER A 444 -13.57 -9.25 2.84
C SER A 444 -12.17 -9.88 2.87
N THR A 445 -12.09 -11.20 2.81
CA THR A 445 -10.80 -11.89 2.82
C THR A 445 -10.13 -11.76 1.45
N PRO A 446 -8.90 -11.23 1.37
CA PRO A 446 -8.22 -11.07 0.09
C PRO A 446 -7.93 -12.41 -0.60
N THR A 447 -7.90 -12.39 -1.94
CA THR A 447 -7.53 -13.54 -2.76
C THR A 447 -6.39 -13.20 -3.71
N GLN A 448 -5.71 -14.20 -4.26
CA GLN A 448 -4.63 -14.01 -5.23
C GLN A 448 -5.17 -13.49 -6.57
N CYS A 449 -5.16 -12.17 -6.73
CA CYS A 449 -5.85 -11.50 -7.84
C CYS A 449 -4.93 -11.23 -9.03
N ALA A 450 -3.78 -10.61 -8.82
CA ALA A 450 -2.91 -10.22 -9.93
C ALA A 450 -2.30 -11.45 -10.63
N LYS A 451 -2.37 -11.56 -11.97
CA LYS A 451 -1.79 -12.70 -12.68
C LYS A 451 -0.27 -12.65 -12.61
N PRO A 452 0.39 -11.70 -13.30
CA PRO A 452 1.49 -10.98 -12.66
C PRO A 452 1.06 -9.59 -12.17
N ALA A 453 1.54 -9.17 -11.00
CA ALA A 453 1.35 -7.79 -10.56
C ALA A 453 2.14 -6.82 -11.45
N VAL A 454 3.44 -7.08 -11.69
CA VAL A 454 4.25 -6.35 -12.68
C VAL A 454 4.83 -7.34 -13.69
N TRP A 455 4.49 -7.12 -14.96
CA TRP A 455 4.92 -7.97 -16.06
C TRP A 455 5.90 -7.22 -16.97
N PHE A 456 7.19 -7.52 -16.83
CA PHE A 456 8.23 -7.02 -17.72
C PHE A 456 8.21 -7.81 -19.03
N TYR A 457 7.75 -7.17 -20.09
CA TYR A 457 7.50 -7.82 -21.37
C TYR A 457 8.54 -7.42 -22.42
N TYR A 458 9.31 -8.41 -22.84
CA TYR A 458 10.35 -8.33 -23.88
C TYR A 458 11.31 -7.19 -23.53
N ILE A 459 11.86 -7.16 -22.33
CA ILE A 459 12.82 -6.10 -21.99
C ILE A 459 14.21 -6.43 -22.54
N ASP A 460 14.93 -5.41 -23.00
CA ASP A 460 16.30 -5.48 -23.53
C ASP A 460 17.31 -4.82 -22.58
N TYR A 461 16.90 -4.58 -21.34
CA TYR A 461 17.70 -3.96 -20.30
C TYR A 461 17.61 -4.76 -19.00
N LYS A 462 18.56 -4.52 -18.09
CA LYS A 462 18.53 -5.12 -16.75
C LYS A 462 17.55 -4.34 -15.88
N ALA A 463 16.35 -4.89 -15.67
CA ALA A 463 15.39 -4.34 -14.73
C ALA A 463 15.93 -4.37 -13.28
N ASN A 464 15.62 -3.32 -12.53
CA ASN A 464 15.87 -3.22 -11.11
C ASN A 464 14.56 -2.91 -10.39
N VAL A 465 14.00 -3.91 -9.71
CA VAL A 465 12.87 -3.77 -8.81
C VAL A 465 13.42 -3.58 -7.41
N GLN A 466 13.06 -2.49 -6.75
CA GLN A 466 13.61 -2.17 -5.43
C GLN A 466 12.57 -1.51 -4.53
N ASN A 467 12.70 -1.74 -3.21
CA ASN A 467 11.84 -1.13 -2.18
C ASN A 467 10.35 -1.24 -2.53
N ALA A 468 9.88 -2.44 -2.90
CA ALA A 468 8.50 -2.68 -3.31
C ALA A 468 7.87 -3.83 -2.50
N ARG A 469 6.54 -3.80 -2.37
CA ARG A 469 5.77 -4.83 -1.68
C ARG A 469 4.74 -5.46 -2.63
N PHE A 470 4.79 -6.78 -2.79
CA PHE A 470 3.89 -7.54 -3.65
C PHE A 470 3.06 -8.48 -2.80
N ARG A 471 1.75 -8.37 -2.85
CA ARG A 471 0.81 -9.09 -1.98
C ARG A 471 -0.32 -9.70 -2.78
N TRP A 472 -0.81 -10.85 -2.32
CA TRP A 472 -2.03 -11.45 -2.86
C TRP A 472 -2.00 -11.54 -4.40
N ALA A 473 -0.87 -11.98 -4.94
CA ALA A 473 -0.66 -12.15 -6.37
C ALA A 473 -0.53 -13.62 -6.72
N GLN A 474 -1.02 -14.02 -7.89
CA GLN A 474 -0.70 -15.34 -8.45
C GLN A 474 0.81 -15.37 -8.79
N CYS A 475 1.32 -14.29 -9.37
CA CYS A 475 2.74 -14.01 -9.54
C CYS A 475 3.05 -12.55 -9.16
N GLY A 476 4.04 -12.31 -8.31
CA GLY A 476 4.45 -10.95 -7.95
C GLY A 476 5.08 -10.20 -9.13
N VAL A 477 6.21 -10.70 -9.63
CA VAL A 477 6.94 -10.11 -10.76
C VAL A 477 7.25 -11.17 -11.81
N GLU A 478 6.96 -10.87 -13.07
CA GLU A 478 7.32 -11.72 -14.21
C GLU A 478 8.31 -11.00 -15.12
N PHE A 479 9.43 -11.68 -15.41
CA PHE A 479 10.45 -11.20 -16.35
C PHE A 479 10.47 -12.04 -17.62
N ILE A 480 10.21 -11.35 -18.73
CA ILE A 480 10.40 -11.85 -20.08
C ILE A 480 11.40 -10.94 -20.77
N ALA A 481 12.63 -11.42 -20.96
CA ALA A 481 13.74 -10.62 -21.47
C ALA A 481 14.34 -11.22 -22.75
N ASN A 482 15.19 -10.43 -23.41
CA ASN A 482 15.90 -10.85 -24.61
C ASN A 482 17.22 -11.56 -24.28
N PRO A 483 17.54 -12.71 -24.93
CA PRO A 483 18.84 -13.34 -24.78
C PRO A 483 20.00 -12.37 -25.08
N GLY A 484 21.03 -12.35 -24.23
CA GLY A 484 22.19 -11.45 -24.34
C GLY A 484 21.94 -9.98 -23.98
N GLN A 485 20.70 -9.58 -23.70
CA GLN A 485 20.31 -8.20 -23.38
C GLN A 485 19.38 -8.20 -22.17
N GLY A 486 19.95 -8.07 -20.96
CA GLY A 486 19.16 -8.04 -19.72
C GLY A 486 19.11 -9.32 -18.91
N GLU A 487 19.91 -10.35 -19.25
CA GLU A 487 19.89 -11.70 -18.65
C GLU A 487 19.99 -11.76 -17.11
N LEU A 488 20.48 -10.72 -16.44
CA LEU A 488 20.55 -10.65 -14.98
C LEU A 488 19.84 -9.41 -14.46
N HIS A 489 18.60 -9.59 -14.03
CA HIS A 489 17.79 -8.59 -13.33
C HIS A 489 18.20 -8.48 -11.87
N THR A 490 17.76 -7.43 -11.18
CA THR A 490 17.92 -7.32 -9.73
C THR A 490 16.58 -7.07 -9.08
N VAL A 491 16.28 -7.84 -8.03
CA VAL A 491 15.21 -7.53 -7.08
C VAL A 491 15.87 -7.30 -5.73
N ARG A 492 15.65 -6.14 -5.12
CA ARG A 492 16.28 -5.79 -3.85
C ARG A 492 15.35 -5.13 -2.85
N ASP A 493 15.63 -5.30 -1.57
CA ASP A 493 14.96 -4.60 -0.47
C ASP A 493 13.42 -4.66 -0.57
N SER A 494 12.88 -5.78 -1.04
CA SER A 494 11.47 -5.94 -1.40
C SER A 494 10.84 -7.11 -0.65
N LEU A 495 9.52 -7.04 -0.44
CA LEU A 495 8.75 -8.01 0.33
C LEU A 495 7.63 -8.63 -0.52
N PHE A 496 7.57 -9.97 -0.55
CA PHE A 496 6.52 -10.73 -1.24
C PHE A 496 5.65 -11.47 -0.23
N GLU A 497 4.32 -11.34 -0.30
CA GLU A 497 3.43 -11.93 0.70
C GLU A 497 2.18 -12.59 0.08
N ASN A 498 1.72 -13.68 0.67
CA ASN A 498 0.45 -14.34 0.33
C ASN A 498 0.28 -14.62 -1.17
N SER A 499 1.38 -14.97 -1.86
CA SER A 499 1.43 -15.09 -3.32
C SER A 499 1.78 -16.51 -3.76
N SER A 500 1.27 -16.98 -4.90
CA SER A 500 1.61 -18.33 -5.38
C SER A 500 3.06 -18.35 -5.84
N ILE A 501 3.45 -17.42 -6.71
CA ILE A 501 4.81 -17.26 -7.22
C ILE A 501 5.32 -15.87 -6.82
N GLY A 502 6.52 -15.78 -6.26
CA GLY A 502 7.16 -14.49 -5.98
C GLY A 502 7.66 -13.85 -7.27
N ILE A 503 8.64 -14.50 -7.90
CA ILE A 503 9.25 -14.08 -9.17
C ILE A 503 9.20 -15.22 -10.18
N TYR A 504 8.70 -14.95 -11.38
CA TYR A 504 8.82 -15.83 -12.54
C TYR A 504 9.84 -15.27 -13.54
N LEU A 505 10.69 -16.14 -14.08
CA LEU A 505 11.69 -15.81 -15.09
C LEU A 505 11.51 -16.73 -16.30
N ASP A 506 11.54 -16.16 -17.49
CA ASP A 506 11.68 -16.96 -18.70
C ASP A 506 13.07 -17.63 -18.80
N THR A 507 13.23 -18.54 -19.76
CA THR A 507 14.46 -19.33 -19.93
C THR A 507 15.70 -18.50 -20.24
N SER A 508 15.53 -17.25 -20.67
CA SER A 508 16.60 -16.29 -20.96
C SER A 508 16.93 -15.35 -19.80
N SER A 509 16.20 -15.42 -18.70
CA SER A 509 16.32 -14.50 -17.59
C SER A 509 16.89 -15.17 -16.33
N SER A 510 17.66 -14.41 -15.58
CA SER A 510 18.07 -14.72 -14.22
C SER A 510 17.91 -13.49 -13.33
N VAL A 511 17.84 -13.69 -12.02
CA VAL A 511 17.66 -12.60 -11.05
C VAL A 511 18.69 -12.66 -9.93
N ASN A 512 19.27 -11.52 -9.59
CA ASN A 512 20.03 -11.33 -8.36
C ASN A 512 19.10 -10.81 -7.26
N LEU A 513 19.02 -11.52 -6.14
CA LEU A 513 18.22 -11.17 -4.98
C LEU A 513 19.10 -10.56 -3.88
N VAL A 514 18.76 -9.36 -3.43
CA VAL A 514 19.48 -8.64 -2.37
C VAL A 514 18.48 -8.17 -1.30
N ASN A 515 18.52 -8.69 -0.08
CA ASN A 515 17.58 -8.33 0.99
C ASN A 515 16.10 -8.49 0.59
N VAL A 516 15.76 -9.57 -0.11
CA VAL A 516 14.37 -9.86 -0.48
C VAL A 516 13.76 -10.78 0.57
N THR A 517 12.62 -10.39 1.12
CA THR A 517 11.90 -11.19 2.11
C THR A 517 10.58 -11.71 1.57
N LYS A 518 10.08 -12.80 2.16
CA LYS A 518 8.79 -13.40 1.82
C LYS A 518 7.97 -13.78 3.05
N HIS A 519 6.65 -13.87 2.89
CA HIS A 519 5.76 -14.50 3.85
C HIS A 519 4.65 -15.24 3.11
N ASN A 520 4.41 -16.52 3.40
CA ASN A 520 3.36 -17.29 2.74
C ASN A 520 3.43 -17.23 1.19
N VAL A 521 4.62 -17.47 0.63
CA VAL A 521 4.85 -17.56 -0.82
C VAL A 521 5.20 -18.99 -1.19
N THR A 522 4.38 -19.62 -2.03
CA THR A 522 4.50 -21.05 -2.37
C THR A 522 5.77 -21.34 -3.19
N THR A 523 6.03 -20.54 -4.22
CA THR A 523 7.21 -20.64 -5.08
C THR A 523 7.95 -19.31 -5.09
N PRO A 524 9.00 -19.12 -4.26
CA PRO A 524 9.70 -17.84 -4.15
C PRO A 524 10.26 -17.35 -5.49
N VAL A 525 10.95 -18.23 -6.22
CA VAL A 525 11.42 -17.97 -7.58
C VAL A 525 11.17 -19.20 -8.44
N SER A 526 10.58 -18.98 -9.61
CA SER A 526 10.51 -19.96 -10.70
C SER A 526 11.47 -19.53 -11.80
N GLY A 527 12.65 -20.15 -11.84
CA GLY A 527 13.73 -19.85 -12.80
C GLY A 527 15.10 -19.70 -12.11
N THR A 528 16.07 -19.11 -12.80
CA THR A 528 17.45 -19.00 -12.30
C THR A 528 17.63 -17.81 -11.37
N SER A 529 17.98 -18.04 -10.10
CA SER A 529 18.27 -16.97 -9.13
C SER A 529 19.66 -17.07 -8.50
N TYR A 530 20.26 -15.91 -8.23
CA TYR A 530 21.42 -15.74 -7.37
C TYR A 530 20.97 -15.08 -6.06
N GLY A 531 21.23 -15.74 -4.94
CA GLY A 531 20.62 -15.39 -3.65
C GLY A 531 19.27 -16.07 -3.44
N SER A 532 18.64 -15.80 -2.30
CA SER A 532 17.34 -16.37 -1.92
C SER A 532 16.46 -15.33 -1.26
N MET A 533 15.16 -15.56 -1.28
CA MET A 533 14.22 -14.84 -0.42
C MET A 533 14.27 -15.43 1.00
N THR A 534 14.41 -14.59 2.01
CA THR A 534 14.37 -14.99 3.42
C THR A 534 12.97 -14.77 4.01
N GLU A 535 12.60 -15.45 5.09
CA GLU A 535 11.30 -15.17 5.73
C GLU A 535 11.28 -13.76 6.32
N ALA A 536 10.19 -13.04 6.07
CA ALA A 536 9.90 -11.78 6.71
C ALA A 536 9.69 -12.03 8.21
N LYS A 537 10.29 -11.20 9.06
CA LYS A 537 10.13 -11.35 10.52
C LYS A 537 8.76 -10.86 11.01
N PHE A 538 8.18 -9.89 10.30
CA PHE A 538 6.91 -9.26 10.64
C PHE A 538 6.17 -8.91 9.36
N TYR A 539 4.85 -8.92 9.43
CA TYR A 539 3.97 -8.50 8.34
C TYR A 539 2.75 -7.75 8.86
N THR A 540 2.02 -7.14 7.92
CA THR A 540 0.81 -6.35 8.20
C THR A 540 -0.39 -7.16 7.72
N ASP A 541 -1.22 -7.60 8.66
CA ASP A 541 -2.46 -8.33 8.38
C ASP A 541 -3.54 -7.38 7.87
N LYS A 542 -3.69 -6.27 8.59
CA LYS A 542 -4.79 -5.33 8.46
C LYS A 542 -4.31 -3.96 8.89
N SER A 543 -4.83 -2.94 8.25
CA SER A 543 -4.63 -1.57 8.66
C SER A 543 -5.85 -0.73 8.25
N PHE A 544 -6.01 0.44 8.84
CA PHE A 544 -7.08 1.38 8.49
C PHE A 544 -6.74 2.78 8.99
N LYS A 545 -7.39 3.78 8.38
CA LYS A 545 -7.31 5.18 8.80
C LYS A 545 -7.96 5.36 10.17
N GLY A 546 -7.25 6.01 11.09
CA GLY A 546 -7.75 6.44 12.38
C GLY A 546 -8.37 7.84 12.32
N LEU A 547 -8.10 8.64 13.34
CA LEU A 547 -8.53 10.04 13.45
C LEU A 547 -7.62 11.01 12.68
N ASP A 548 -8.15 12.20 12.37
CA ASP A 548 -7.41 13.27 11.69
C ASP A 548 -7.70 14.66 12.26
N GLU A 549 -6.86 15.63 11.93
CA GLU A 549 -6.95 17.00 12.44
C GLU A 549 -8.28 17.70 12.14
N LEU A 550 -8.87 17.44 10.97
CA LEU A 550 -10.17 18.02 10.62
C LEU A 550 -11.26 17.45 11.52
N PHE A 551 -11.18 16.16 11.80
CA PHE A 551 -12.13 15.47 12.65
C PHE A 551 -12.03 15.89 14.12
N THR A 552 -10.83 16.21 14.60
CA THR A 552 -10.60 16.61 16.01
C THR A 552 -10.63 18.11 16.25
N SER A 553 -10.36 18.91 15.21
CA SER A 553 -10.13 20.35 15.30
C SER A 553 -8.99 20.72 16.28
N ASN A 554 -7.98 19.86 16.41
CA ASN A 554 -6.81 20.10 17.27
C ASN A 554 -5.50 19.88 16.49
N PRO A 555 -4.59 20.86 16.45
CA PRO A 555 -3.34 20.75 15.68
C PRO A 555 -2.29 19.81 16.26
N VAL A 556 -2.48 19.31 17.49
CA VAL A 556 -1.57 18.38 18.17
C VAL A 556 -2.37 17.17 18.66
N PRO A 557 -2.21 15.97 18.06
CA PRO A 557 -3.01 14.79 18.35
C PRO A 557 -2.65 14.09 19.67
N ASP A 558 -1.37 13.98 20.02
CA ASP A 558 -0.89 13.14 21.12
C ASP A 558 -1.44 11.71 21.06
N THR A 559 -0.93 10.96 20.09
CA THR A 559 -1.57 9.76 19.58
C THR A 559 -1.54 8.59 20.56
N MET A 560 -2.71 8.18 21.07
CA MET A 560 -2.86 6.98 21.90
C MET A 560 -3.94 6.04 21.37
N GLY A 561 -3.73 4.74 21.64
CA GLY A 561 -4.72 3.72 21.31
C GLY A 561 -4.54 2.46 22.12
N ALA A 562 -5.63 1.71 22.26
CA ALA A 562 -5.67 0.42 22.94
C ALA A 562 -6.53 -0.57 22.15
N VAL A 563 -6.19 -1.86 22.23
CA VAL A 563 -6.93 -2.93 21.57
C VAL A 563 -7.49 -3.90 22.60
N GLY A 564 -8.76 -4.26 22.40
CA GLY A 564 -9.48 -5.25 23.18
C GLY A 564 -9.79 -6.50 22.37
N LEU A 565 -10.77 -7.27 22.82
CA LEU A 565 -11.12 -8.53 22.16
C LEU A 565 -11.74 -8.35 20.78
N SER A 566 -12.50 -7.27 20.55
CA SER A 566 -13.19 -6.99 19.28
C SER A 566 -13.07 -5.56 18.79
N HIS A 567 -12.50 -4.66 19.59
CA HIS A 567 -12.45 -3.23 19.29
C HIS A 567 -11.03 -2.69 19.37
N PHE A 568 -10.75 -1.67 18.56
CA PHE A 568 -9.63 -0.76 18.75
C PHE A 568 -10.19 0.59 19.21
N VAL A 569 -9.62 1.19 20.25
CA VAL A 569 -10.04 2.51 20.73
C VAL A 569 -8.88 3.46 20.58
N GLU A 570 -9.12 4.55 19.87
CA GLU A 570 -8.16 5.64 19.69
C GLU A 570 -8.58 6.83 20.56
N LEU A 571 -7.61 7.43 21.25
CA LEU A 571 -7.78 8.62 22.06
C LEU A 571 -6.70 9.62 21.68
N VAL A 572 -7.12 10.76 21.17
CA VAL A 572 -6.27 11.89 20.79
C VAL A 572 -6.85 13.16 21.41
N ASN A 573 -6.07 14.24 21.41
CA ASN A 573 -6.57 15.53 21.85
C ASN A 573 -7.81 15.94 21.05
N GLY A 574 -8.89 16.24 21.77
CA GLY A 574 -10.18 16.63 21.21
C GLY A 574 -11.15 15.48 20.92
N ARG A 575 -10.71 14.22 20.76
CA ARG A 575 -11.61 13.12 20.35
C ARG A 575 -11.21 11.73 20.87
N ILE A 576 -12.21 10.92 21.19
CA ILE A 576 -12.09 9.47 21.40
C ILE A 576 -12.96 8.75 20.38
N ALA A 577 -12.47 7.63 19.83
CA ALA A 577 -13.16 6.85 18.81
C ALA A 577 -13.00 5.34 19.04
N VAL A 578 -14.08 4.60 18.77
CA VAL A 578 -14.16 3.14 18.84
C VAL A 578 -14.29 2.59 17.43
N PHE A 579 -13.37 1.71 17.05
CA PHE A 579 -13.35 1.02 15.78
C PHE A 579 -13.60 -0.47 15.99
N ASP A 580 -14.32 -1.10 15.06
CA ASP A 580 -14.34 -2.55 14.95
C ASP A 580 -12.96 -3.03 14.49
N LYS A 581 -12.29 -3.87 15.28
CA LYS A 581 -10.91 -4.27 14.96
C LYS A 581 -10.82 -5.17 13.73
N SER A 582 -11.90 -5.86 13.38
CA SER A 582 -11.93 -6.83 12.28
C SER A 582 -12.18 -6.17 10.93
N THR A 583 -12.92 -5.07 10.88
CA THR A 583 -13.29 -4.33 9.66
C THR A 583 -12.57 -2.99 9.54
N GLY A 584 -12.15 -2.39 10.65
CA GLY A 584 -11.62 -1.02 10.70
C GLY A 584 -12.72 0.04 10.66
N GLN A 585 -14.00 -0.36 10.73
CA GLN A 585 -15.12 0.56 10.70
C GLN A 585 -15.19 1.38 12.00
N LEU A 586 -15.37 2.70 11.87
CA LEU A 586 -15.71 3.56 13.00
C LEU A 586 -17.13 3.24 13.51
N LEU A 587 -17.24 2.79 14.76
CA LEU A 587 -18.50 2.43 15.41
C LEU A 587 -19.09 3.57 16.23
N GLU A 588 -18.25 4.27 17.00
CA GLU A 588 -18.68 5.33 17.90
C GLU A 588 -17.54 6.34 18.10
N ASN A 589 -17.86 7.60 18.39
CA ASN A 589 -16.88 8.59 18.81
C ASN A 589 -17.54 9.67 19.69
N ALA A 590 -16.73 10.38 20.47
CA ALA A 590 -17.16 11.51 21.27
C ALA A 590 -16.06 12.57 21.33
N ARG A 591 -16.44 13.83 21.59
CA ARG A 591 -15.45 14.86 21.93
C ARG A 591 -14.86 14.53 23.29
N THR A 592 -13.56 14.73 23.49
CA THR A 592 -12.97 14.57 24.84
C THR A 592 -13.56 15.57 25.83
N TYR A 593 -13.91 16.77 25.37
CA TYR A 593 -14.58 17.83 26.13
C TYR A 593 -15.51 18.67 25.24
N TYR A 594 -16.51 19.31 25.84
CA TYR A 594 -17.31 20.33 25.18
C TYR A 594 -17.90 21.32 26.19
N LEU A 595 -17.29 22.50 26.33
CA LEU A 595 -17.65 23.46 27.39
C LEU A 595 -19.05 24.08 27.19
N GLN A 596 -19.53 24.19 25.95
CA GLN A 596 -20.86 24.76 25.67
C GLN A 596 -22.01 23.80 25.99
N ASP A 597 -21.76 22.49 25.90
CA ASP A 597 -22.70 21.45 26.32
C ASP A 597 -21.92 20.26 26.92
N PRO A 598 -21.62 20.32 28.23
CA PRO A 598 -20.81 19.30 28.89
C PRO A 598 -21.38 17.89 28.75
N ALA A 599 -22.69 17.71 28.54
CA ALA A 599 -23.28 16.38 28.36
C ALA A 599 -22.72 15.61 27.14
N GLN A 600 -22.10 16.32 26.19
CA GLN A 600 -21.48 15.74 24.99
C GLN A 600 -19.98 15.44 25.13
N GLY A 601 -19.38 15.77 26.28
CA GLY A 601 -17.96 15.53 26.56
C GLY A 601 -17.72 14.15 27.17
N PHE A 602 -16.80 13.37 26.60
CA PHE A 602 -16.41 12.07 27.11
C PHE A 602 -15.90 12.16 28.55
N PHE A 603 -15.01 13.11 28.87
CA PHE A 603 -14.47 13.26 30.22
C PHE A 603 -15.37 14.07 31.18
N THR A 604 -16.60 14.39 30.80
CA THR A 604 -17.46 15.20 31.66
C THR A 604 -17.86 14.46 32.93
N VAL A 605 -17.63 15.08 34.09
CA VAL A 605 -17.96 14.53 35.40
C VAL A 605 -18.22 15.63 36.43
N GLN A 606 -19.15 15.39 37.37
CA GLN A 606 -19.36 16.25 38.52
C GLN A 606 -18.41 15.84 39.66
N HIS A 607 -17.73 16.81 40.24
CA HIS A 607 -16.88 16.59 41.40
C HIS A 607 -16.93 17.81 42.32
N LYS A 608 -17.25 17.60 43.61
CA LYS A 608 -17.36 18.66 44.63
C LYS A 608 -18.20 19.88 44.20
N GLY A 609 -19.27 19.65 43.44
CA GLY A 609 -20.18 20.70 42.93
C GLY A 609 -19.68 21.46 41.71
N VAL A 610 -18.55 21.05 41.13
CA VAL A 610 -17.97 21.61 39.90
C VAL A 610 -18.10 20.59 38.77
N THR A 611 -18.45 21.08 37.58
CA THR A 611 -18.44 20.26 36.36
C THR A 611 -17.05 20.32 35.74
N TYR A 612 -16.40 19.17 35.63
CA TYR A 612 -15.13 18.99 34.93
C TYR A 612 -15.39 18.41 33.53
N PRO A 613 -14.48 18.61 32.57
CA PRO A 613 -13.32 19.49 32.62
C PRO A 613 -13.73 20.99 32.67
N THR A 614 -12.90 21.84 33.28
CA THR A 614 -13.11 23.29 33.31
C THR A 614 -12.38 24.03 32.19
N GLY A 615 -11.49 23.35 31.47
CA GLY A 615 -10.79 23.84 30.28
C GLY A 615 -10.75 22.81 29.15
N GLN A 616 -9.70 22.89 28.32
CA GLN A 616 -9.46 21.88 27.29
C GLN A 616 -8.93 20.60 27.92
N VAL A 617 -9.16 19.48 27.24
CA VAL A 617 -8.58 18.20 27.63
C VAL A 617 -7.42 17.86 26.70
N THR A 618 -6.25 17.64 27.30
CA THR A 618 -5.01 17.25 26.62
C THR A 618 -4.43 15.98 27.20
N ASP A 619 -3.43 15.43 26.53
CA ASP A 619 -2.61 14.34 27.01
C ASP A 619 -3.38 13.06 27.33
N GLY A 620 -4.26 12.66 26.42
CA GLY A 620 -5.08 11.47 26.58
C GLY A 620 -4.25 10.18 26.62
N ARG A 621 -4.45 9.33 27.63
CA ARG A 621 -3.93 7.96 27.69
C ARG A 621 -5.08 6.96 27.75
N ILE A 622 -4.93 5.82 27.07
CA ILE A 622 -5.90 4.73 27.15
C ILE A 622 -5.20 3.37 27.16
N LEU A 623 -5.71 2.45 27.97
CA LEU A 623 -5.25 1.07 28.09
C LEU A 623 -6.43 0.11 28.22
N TYR A 624 -6.26 -1.12 27.73
CA TYR A 624 -7.19 -2.22 27.95
C TYR A 624 -6.64 -3.18 29.01
N ASP A 625 -7.38 -3.34 30.10
CA ASP A 625 -7.08 -4.33 31.13
C ASP A 625 -7.59 -5.71 30.72
N HIS A 626 -6.68 -6.52 30.20
CA HIS A 626 -6.97 -7.90 29.79
C HIS A 626 -7.30 -8.84 30.97
N PHE A 627 -6.93 -8.51 32.22
CA PHE A 627 -7.26 -9.33 33.38
C PHE A 627 -8.74 -9.25 33.76
N GLN A 628 -9.35 -8.08 33.60
CA GLN A 628 -10.73 -7.80 34.01
C GLN A 628 -11.67 -7.50 32.83
N GLY A 629 -11.12 -7.38 31.61
CA GLY A 629 -11.85 -6.94 30.44
C GLY A 629 -12.45 -5.56 30.63
N ARG A 630 -11.64 -4.54 30.92
CA ARG A 630 -12.08 -3.15 31.14
C ARG A 630 -11.16 -2.17 30.43
N TRP A 631 -11.71 -1.06 29.98
CA TRP A 631 -10.96 0.03 29.37
C TRP A 631 -10.72 1.12 30.40
N VAL A 632 -9.50 1.66 30.45
CA VAL A 632 -9.13 2.74 31.35
C VAL A 632 -8.52 3.86 30.53
N ALA A 633 -9.12 5.04 30.60
CA ALA A 633 -8.62 6.24 29.96
C ALA A 633 -8.35 7.34 31.00
N CYS A 634 -7.39 8.21 30.74
CA CYS A 634 -7.21 9.43 31.52
C CYS A 634 -6.76 10.59 30.64
N ALA A 635 -6.97 11.82 31.11
CA ALA A 635 -6.49 13.02 30.44
C ALA A 635 -6.40 14.20 31.41
N LEU A 636 -5.55 15.18 31.08
CA LEU A 636 -5.40 16.41 31.83
C LEU A 636 -6.53 17.39 31.49
N ASP A 637 -7.12 18.02 32.50
CA ASP A 637 -7.97 19.20 32.34
C ASP A 637 -7.13 20.46 32.52
N THR A 638 -6.84 21.17 31.43
CA THR A 638 -5.97 22.36 31.45
C THR A 638 -6.56 23.54 32.22
N GLY A 639 -7.88 23.57 32.41
CA GLY A 639 -8.53 24.64 33.17
C GLY A 639 -8.30 24.50 34.68
N SER A 640 -8.31 23.27 35.19
CA SER A 640 -8.14 22.98 36.61
C SER A 640 -6.73 22.51 36.96
N GLY A 641 -5.97 21.97 36.02
CA GLY A 641 -4.72 21.22 36.22
C GLY A 641 -4.92 19.85 36.89
N GLN A 642 -6.15 19.37 36.97
CA GLN A 642 -6.47 18.04 37.50
C GLN A 642 -6.48 16.98 36.39
N VAL A 643 -6.41 15.71 36.77
CA VAL A 643 -6.55 14.60 35.82
C VAL A 643 -7.92 13.95 35.99
N ILE A 644 -8.57 13.63 34.88
CA ILE A 644 -9.83 12.88 34.89
C ILE A 644 -9.53 11.46 34.45
N VAL A 645 -9.96 10.47 35.24
CA VAL A 645 -9.88 9.04 34.90
C VAL A 645 -11.28 8.53 34.54
N ALA A 646 -11.36 7.72 33.49
CA ALA A 646 -12.58 7.09 33.01
C ALA A 646 -12.35 5.58 32.89
N VAL A 647 -13.31 4.78 33.36
CA VAL A 647 -13.28 3.33 33.27
C VAL A 647 -14.58 2.82 32.66
N SER A 648 -14.48 1.96 31.65
CA SER A 648 -15.67 1.36 31.04
C SER A 648 -16.44 0.53 32.07
N ASN A 649 -17.76 0.46 31.95
CA ASN A 649 -18.59 -0.35 32.85
C ASN A 649 -18.59 -1.83 32.46
N THR A 650 -18.18 -2.16 31.23
CA THR A 650 -18.14 -3.51 30.67
C THR A 650 -16.86 -3.73 29.85
N SER A 651 -16.71 -4.91 29.26
CA SER A 651 -15.64 -5.21 28.29
C SER A 651 -15.81 -4.54 26.93
N SER A 652 -17.00 -4.03 26.64
CA SER A 652 -17.22 -3.16 25.49
C SER A 652 -16.84 -1.72 25.83
N PRO A 653 -16.08 -1.02 24.97
CA PRO A 653 -15.83 0.41 25.11
C PRO A 653 -17.00 1.29 24.62
N LEU A 654 -18.01 0.69 23.97
CA LEU A 654 -19.17 1.39 23.44
C LEU A 654 -20.02 2.04 24.55
N GLY A 655 -20.81 3.03 24.17
CA GLY A 655 -21.54 3.90 25.08
C GLY A 655 -20.59 4.89 25.76
N LEU A 656 -19.76 5.60 25.00
CA LEU A 656 -18.72 6.51 25.49
C LEU A 656 -19.25 7.52 26.53
N LEU A 657 -20.47 8.01 26.34
CA LEU A 657 -21.10 8.98 27.24
C LEU A 657 -21.88 8.33 28.40
N SER A 658 -22.39 7.10 28.24
CA SER A 658 -23.37 6.48 29.16
C SER A 658 -22.87 5.24 29.92
N SER A 659 -21.85 4.55 29.40
CA SER A 659 -21.36 3.26 29.90
C SER A 659 -19.92 3.34 30.43
N TRP A 660 -19.54 4.50 30.97
CA TRP A 660 -18.23 4.77 31.57
C TRP A 660 -18.39 5.48 32.91
N THR A 661 -17.68 5.01 33.93
CA THR A 661 -17.57 5.65 35.24
C THR A 661 -16.36 6.58 35.24
N LYS A 662 -16.54 7.83 35.66
CA LYS A 662 -15.52 8.89 35.58
C LYS A 662 -15.26 9.47 36.96
N HIS A 663 -14.01 9.84 37.22
CA HIS A 663 -13.60 10.47 38.47
C HIS A 663 -12.54 11.55 38.20
N VAL A 664 -12.60 12.64 38.96
CA VAL A 664 -11.51 13.60 39.05
C VAL A 664 -10.48 13.04 40.03
N LEU A 665 -9.21 13.14 39.67
CA LEU A 665 -8.06 12.88 40.54
C LEU A 665 -7.45 14.23 40.91
N GLU A 666 -7.50 14.55 42.20
CA GLU A 666 -6.91 15.75 42.76
C GLU A 666 -5.38 15.57 42.86
N VAL A 667 -4.66 16.10 41.86
CA VAL A 667 -3.20 16.01 41.69
C VAL A 667 -2.51 17.38 41.65
N LYS A 668 -3.24 18.46 41.34
CA LYS A 668 -2.63 19.79 41.18
C LYS A 668 -2.02 20.31 42.49
N ASP A 669 -0.76 20.74 42.42
CA ASP A 669 -0.12 21.58 43.41
C ASP A 669 -0.57 23.06 43.27
N VAL A 670 -0.77 23.77 44.37
CA VAL A 670 -1.29 25.13 44.42
C VAL A 670 -0.37 26.18 43.78
N THR A 671 0.93 25.90 43.67
CA THR A 671 1.92 26.84 43.11
C THR A 671 2.45 26.45 41.72
N ALA A 672 2.20 25.22 41.26
CA ALA A 672 2.76 24.67 40.02
C ALA A 672 1.68 24.36 38.98
N SER A 673 2.08 24.37 37.71
CA SER A 673 1.30 23.84 36.58
C SER A 673 1.43 22.32 36.56
N SER A 674 0.43 21.61 36.03
CA SER A 674 0.44 20.15 35.91
C SER A 674 0.36 19.77 34.45
N ASP A 675 1.09 18.73 34.05
CA ASP A 675 1.16 18.31 32.66
C ASP A 675 1.51 16.82 32.52
N PHE A 676 1.44 16.34 31.29
CA PHE A 676 2.03 15.10 30.83
C PHE A 676 1.64 13.85 31.65
N PRO A 677 0.35 13.59 31.90
CA PRO A 677 -0.07 12.37 32.55
C PRO A 677 0.43 11.12 31.80
N THR A 678 1.00 10.18 32.56
CA THR A 678 1.37 8.84 32.10
C THR A 678 0.52 7.79 32.80
N LEU A 679 0.33 6.64 32.17
CA LEU A 679 -0.60 5.61 32.61
C LEU A 679 0.01 4.21 32.51
N GLY A 680 -0.10 3.44 33.59
CA GLY A 680 0.32 2.05 33.66
C GLY A 680 -0.69 1.23 34.47
N MET A 681 -0.55 -0.11 34.44
CA MET A 681 -1.41 -1.01 35.21
C MET A 681 -0.73 -2.37 35.41
N ASP A 682 -1.15 -3.10 36.43
CA ASP A 682 -0.83 -4.51 36.66
C ASP A 682 -2.10 -5.27 37.08
N ALA A 683 -2.00 -6.54 37.49
CA ALA A 683 -3.16 -7.29 37.95
C ALA A 683 -3.92 -6.65 39.15
N ASN A 684 -3.29 -5.75 39.91
CA ASN A 684 -3.84 -5.21 41.17
C ASN A 684 -4.42 -3.79 41.03
N GLY A 685 -3.81 -2.95 40.19
CA GLY A 685 -4.04 -1.51 40.20
C GLY A 685 -3.81 -0.83 38.85
N VAL A 686 -4.28 0.41 38.79
CA VAL A 686 -4.00 1.41 37.75
C VAL A 686 -3.12 2.48 38.40
N TYR A 687 -2.08 2.93 37.69
CA TYR A 687 -1.09 3.86 38.22
C TYR A 687 -0.94 5.04 37.26
N LEU A 688 -1.09 6.25 37.79
CA LEU A 688 -0.83 7.48 37.04
C LEU A 688 0.38 8.21 37.61
N SER A 689 1.09 8.93 36.75
CA SER A 689 2.03 9.97 37.18
C SER A 689 1.74 11.26 36.42
N VAL A 690 1.85 12.38 37.12
CA VAL A 690 1.65 13.74 36.58
C VAL A 690 2.85 14.58 36.99
N VAL A 691 3.44 15.31 36.06
CA VAL A 691 4.54 16.24 36.37
C VAL A 691 3.98 17.58 36.82
N HIS A 692 4.68 18.22 37.76
CA HIS A 692 4.41 19.58 38.20
C HIS A 692 5.59 20.48 37.83
N PHE A 693 5.29 21.66 37.29
CA PHE A 693 6.33 22.61 36.89
C PHE A 693 5.92 24.07 37.02
N HIS A 694 6.90 24.96 37.08
CA HIS A 694 6.70 26.39 36.97
C HIS A 694 7.74 27.04 36.05
N MET A 695 7.50 28.31 35.70
CA MET A 695 8.45 29.11 34.92
C MET A 695 9.25 30.01 35.84
N GLU A 696 10.58 29.88 35.82
CA GLU A 696 11.52 30.81 36.43
C GLU A 696 12.21 31.62 35.32
N GLY A 697 11.67 32.80 35.03
CA GLY A 697 12.06 33.57 33.83
C GLY A 697 11.63 32.85 32.55
N ASN A 698 12.60 32.43 31.73
CA ASN A 698 12.37 31.65 30.49
C ASN A 698 12.72 30.16 30.65
N ILE A 699 13.03 29.72 31.87
CA ILE A 699 13.42 28.34 32.18
C ILE A 699 12.22 27.65 32.80
N LEU A 700 11.96 26.42 32.37
CA LEU A 700 10.90 25.57 32.92
C LEU A 700 11.52 24.66 33.99
N VAL A 701 10.99 24.74 35.21
CA VAL A 701 11.52 24.07 36.40
C VAL A 701 10.58 22.96 36.82
N ASN A 702 11.10 21.75 37.02
CA ASN A 702 10.34 20.60 37.51
C ASN A 702 10.20 20.67 39.04
N ASP A 703 8.97 20.78 39.54
CA ASP A 703 8.64 20.86 40.97
C ASP A 703 8.41 19.47 41.59
N GLY A 704 8.37 18.42 40.79
CA GLY A 704 8.17 17.04 41.21
C GLY A 704 7.01 16.37 40.47
N HIS A 705 6.63 15.20 40.96
CA HIS A 705 5.54 14.42 40.37
C HIS A 705 4.57 13.93 41.44
N THR A 706 3.28 13.95 41.10
CA THR A 706 2.27 13.21 41.86
C THR A 706 2.05 11.86 41.20
N ILE A 707 2.20 10.78 41.97
CA ILE A 707 1.87 9.42 41.56
C ILE A 707 0.57 9.00 42.24
N VAL A 708 -0.40 8.53 41.45
CA VAL A 708 -1.71 8.11 41.96
C VAL A 708 -1.91 6.62 41.74
N PRO A 709 -1.79 5.78 42.78
CA PRO A 709 -2.16 4.38 42.72
C PRO A 709 -3.66 4.19 42.99
N LEU A 710 -4.35 3.54 42.06
CA LEU A 710 -5.78 3.24 42.14
C LEU A 710 -5.99 1.73 42.13
N ARG A 711 -6.53 1.18 43.22
CA ARG A 711 -6.79 -0.26 43.32
C ARG A 711 -7.99 -0.64 42.46
N LYS A 712 -7.85 -1.69 41.63
CA LYS A 712 -8.91 -2.14 40.71
C LYS A 712 -10.18 -2.54 41.45
N THR A 713 -10.05 -3.15 42.63
CA THR A 713 -11.18 -3.58 43.47
C THR A 713 -12.10 -2.44 43.91
N ARG A 714 -11.60 -1.20 43.93
CA ARG A 714 -12.42 0.01 44.17
C ARG A 714 -12.84 0.66 42.86
N LEU A 715 -11.87 0.87 41.97
CA LEU A 715 -12.07 1.63 40.74
C LEU A 715 -13.10 0.97 39.80
N TYR A 716 -13.09 -0.37 39.65
CA TYR A 716 -13.90 -1.05 38.63
C TYR A 716 -15.33 -1.37 39.07
N VAL A 717 -15.59 -1.37 40.38
CA VAL A 717 -16.93 -1.51 40.94
C VAL A 717 -17.67 -0.16 41.02
N GLY A 718 -17.02 0.93 40.58
CA GLY A 718 -17.57 2.28 40.66
C GLY A 718 -17.70 2.79 42.10
N GLY A 719 -16.86 2.29 43.01
CA GLY A 719 -16.83 2.75 44.39
C GLY A 719 -16.39 4.22 44.47
N PRO A 720 -16.78 4.96 45.51
CA PRO A 720 -16.33 6.34 45.66
C PRO A 720 -14.81 6.38 45.83
N LEU A 721 -14.15 7.33 45.13
CA LEU A 721 -12.73 7.63 45.33
C LEU A 721 -12.48 8.64 46.45
N TYR A 722 -13.55 9.17 47.05
CA TYR A 722 -13.50 10.13 48.15
C TYR A 722 -14.45 9.69 49.26
N ASP A 723 -14.14 10.01 50.52
CA ASP A 723 -15.03 9.74 51.64
C ASP A 723 -16.18 10.76 51.73
N GLY A 724 -17.03 10.62 52.75
CA GLY A 724 -18.16 11.54 52.98
C GLY A 724 -17.73 12.95 53.41
N GLN A 725 -16.45 13.16 53.69
CA GLN A 725 -15.83 14.43 54.07
C GLN A 725 -15.08 15.07 52.89
N GLY A 726 -14.90 14.35 51.78
CA GLY A 726 -14.24 14.82 50.57
C GLY A 726 -12.74 14.53 50.51
N GLU A 727 -12.23 13.69 51.42
CA GLU A 727 -10.83 13.27 51.44
C GLU A 727 -10.62 12.06 50.50
N PRO A 728 -9.48 11.99 49.80
CA PRO A 728 -9.21 10.89 48.88
C PRO A 728 -9.09 9.55 49.62
N LEU A 729 -9.76 8.53 49.08
CA LEU A 729 -9.67 7.13 49.53
C LEU A 729 -8.57 6.36 48.79
N TYR A 730 -7.83 7.03 47.91
CA TYR A 730 -6.58 6.59 47.31
C TYR A 730 -5.41 7.31 47.99
N ASP A 731 -4.20 6.79 47.80
CA ASP A 731 -3.00 7.23 48.51
C ASP A 731 -2.02 7.94 47.55
N PRO A 732 -2.24 9.23 47.21
CA PRO A 732 -1.37 9.96 46.29
C PRO A 732 0.02 10.13 46.88
N GLN A 733 1.03 9.79 46.08
CA GLN A 733 2.43 9.83 46.46
C GLN A 733 3.11 10.99 45.74
N PHE A 734 3.39 12.07 46.46
CA PHE A 734 4.26 13.11 45.94
C PHE A 734 5.70 12.63 45.95
N VAL A 735 6.38 12.74 44.81
CA VAL A 735 7.77 12.40 44.63
C VAL A 735 8.50 13.69 44.23
N PRO A 736 9.34 14.26 45.11
CA PRO A 736 10.08 15.45 44.75
C PRO A 736 11.08 15.16 43.63
N PRO A 737 11.54 16.21 42.93
CA PRO A 737 12.74 16.13 42.10
C PRO A 737 13.87 15.50 42.93
N PRO A 738 14.60 14.49 42.42
CA PRO A 738 15.65 13.86 43.19
C PRO A 738 16.89 14.77 43.25
N ALA A 739 17.19 15.28 44.46
CA ALA A 739 18.49 15.87 44.83
C ALA A 739 19.66 15.06 44.24
N ASP A 740 20.33 15.58 43.22
CA ASP A 740 21.64 15.17 42.77
C ASP A 740 22.65 15.62 43.82
N PRO A 741 23.24 14.70 44.59
CA PRO A 741 24.20 15.05 45.63
C PRO A 741 25.45 15.74 45.09
N GLU A 742 25.75 15.58 43.79
CA GLU A 742 26.89 16.23 43.12
C GLU A 742 26.52 17.56 42.46
N ASN A 743 25.22 17.89 42.31
CA ASN A 743 24.77 19.05 41.57
C ASN A 743 23.40 19.60 42.05
N PRO A 744 23.36 20.31 43.20
CA PRO A 744 22.12 20.72 43.88
C PRO A 744 21.39 21.92 43.23
N GLY A 745 21.50 22.08 41.92
CA GLY A 745 20.76 23.10 41.17
C GLY A 745 19.29 22.69 40.98
N PRO A 746 18.36 23.62 40.68
CA PRO A 746 16.93 23.36 40.51
C PRO A 746 16.55 22.44 39.32
N GLU A 747 17.48 21.70 38.73
CA GLU A 747 17.38 21.06 37.41
C GLU A 747 17.22 19.53 37.47
N GLU A 748 16.58 19.02 38.52
CA GLU A 748 16.59 17.59 38.83
C GLU A 748 15.38 16.82 38.28
N LEU A 749 15.40 16.65 36.96
CA LEU A 749 14.95 15.52 36.13
C LEU A 749 14.61 16.10 34.76
N LEU A 750 15.65 16.30 33.95
CA LEU A 750 15.60 16.72 32.53
C LEU A 750 14.93 15.65 31.62
N THR A 751 13.92 14.93 32.14
CA THR A 751 12.94 14.15 31.38
C THR A 751 11.61 14.15 32.13
N TRP A 752 10.61 14.76 31.53
CA TRP A 752 9.40 15.23 32.19
C TRP A 752 8.39 14.13 32.57
N SER A 753 8.78 12.86 32.48
CA SER A 753 7.82 11.76 32.53
C SER A 753 8.35 10.56 33.30
N ILE A 754 7.78 10.32 34.49
CA ILE A 754 7.85 9.00 35.11
C ILE A 754 6.89 8.09 34.33
N GLN A 755 7.39 6.96 33.85
CA GLN A 755 6.58 5.95 33.18
C GLN A 755 6.22 4.84 34.19
N PRO A 756 4.97 4.78 34.67
CA PRO A 756 4.46 3.60 35.35
C PRO A 756 4.41 2.42 34.38
N ALA A 757 4.89 1.26 34.80
CA ALA A 757 4.92 0.09 33.93
C ALA A 757 3.53 -0.51 33.72
N LEU A 758 3.24 -0.84 32.47
CA LEU A 758 2.18 -1.74 32.06
C LEU A 758 2.68 -3.18 32.16
N ASN A 759 2.17 -3.91 33.15
CA ASN A 759 2.45 -5.32 33.35
C ASN A 759 1.30 -6.17 32.77
N PHE A 760 1.62 -6.93 31.72
CA PHE A 760 0.66 -7.85 31.10
C PHE A 760 0.66 -9.26 31.73
N ASP A 761 1.53 -9.52 32.71
CA ASP A 761 1.59 -10.80 33.42
C ASP A 761 1.30 -10.61 34.91
N ASP A 762 1.28 -11.72 35.65
CA ASP A 762 1.27 -11.67 37.11
C ASP A 762 2.46 -10.82 37.62
N PRO A 763 2.27 -10.01 38.67
CA PRO A 763 3.34 -9.25 39.29
C PRO A 763 4.54 -10.16 39.63
N PRO A 764 5.77 -9.78 39.23
CA PRO A 764 6.97 -10.54 39.58
C PRO A 764 7.16 -10.70 41.10
N SER A 765 8.06 -11.60 41.51
CA SER A 765 8.39 -11.82 42.94
C SER A 765 8.53 -10.52 43.72
N GLY A 766 7.74 -10.37 44.79
CA GLY A 766 7.64 -9.14 45.60
C GLY A 766 6.40 -8.29 45.33
N GLY A 767 5.67 -8.54 44.23
CA GLY A 767 4.39 -7.87 43.93
C GLY A 767 4.54 -6.37 43.70
N HIS A 768 5.71 -5.94 43.21
CA HIS A 768 6.05 -4.54 43.06
C HIS A 768 5.50 -3.94 41.76
N VAL A 769 5.04 -2.71 41.87
CA VAL A 769 4.74 -1.82 40.75
C VAL A 769 6.03 -1.09 40.39
N TRP A 770 6.36 -1.07 39.11
CA TRP A 770 7.61 -0.49 38.62
C TRP A 770 7.36 0.87 37.99
N PHE A 771 8.17 1.84 38.37
CA PHE A 771 8.23 3.17 37.77
C PHE A 771 9.64 3.40 37.23
N ILE A 772 9.74 3.92 36.01
CA ILE A 772 11.02 4.27 35.40
C ILE A 772 11.03 5.72 34.95
N ALA A 773 12.22 6.31 34.96
CA ALA A 773 12.47 7.66 34.46
C ALA A 773 13.89 7.73 33.90
N LYS A 774 14.18 8.75 33.11
CA LYS A 774 15.55 9.05 32.68
C LYS A 774 16.18 10.06 33.63
N GLY A 775 17.42 9.82 33.99
CA GLY A 775 18.23 10.73 34.80
C GLY A 775 18.83 11.84 33.94
N ALA A 776 19.40 12.84 34.60
CA ALA A 776 20.13 13.92 33.94
C ALA A 776 21.35 13.37 33.16
N PRO A 777 21.73 14.01 32.03
CA PRO A 777 23.02 13.79 31.38
C PRO A 777 24.19 13.94 32.36
N ALA A 778 25.26 13.16 32.16
CA ALA A 778 26.44 13.23 33.03
C ALA A 778 27.36 14.41 32.65
N GLY A 779 27.70 15.25 33.64
CA GLY A 779 28.60 16.41 33.51
C GLY A 779 27.87 17.73 33.18
N GLN A 780 28.25 18.82 33.86
CA GLN A 780 27.69 20.17 33.61
C GLN A 780 27.83 20.56 32.13
N GLY A 781 26.73 20.99 31.49
CA GLY A 781 26.74 21.47 30.10
C GLY A 781 26.89 20.40 29.02
N SER A 782 26.96 19.11 29.38
CA SER A 782 27.28 18.02 28.47
C SER A 782 26.03 17.27 27.96
N LEU A 783 25.36 17.80 26.93
CA LEU A 783 24.21 17.16 26.26
C LEU A 783 24.55 15.87 25.47
N TYR A 784 25.81 15.42 25.51
CA TYR A 784 26.38 14.30 24.74
C TYR A 784 26.56 13.01 25.56
N GLN A 785 26.33 13.05 26.88
CA GLN A 785 26.39 11.84 27.72
C GLN A 785 25.00 11.35 28.09
N PRO A 786 24.69 10.06 27.86
CA PRO A 786 23.39 9.51 28.17
C PRO A 786 23.09 9.61 29.66
N GLY A 787 21.94 10.17 30.01
CA GLY A 787 21.42 10.11 31.37
C GLY A 787 21.12 8.66 31.78
N PRO A 788 21.39 8.27 33.04
CA PRO A 788 21.14 6.91 33.48
C PRO A 788 19.64 6.61 33.56
N ILE A 789 19.22 5.36 33.34
CA ILE A 789 17.85 4.96 33.67
C ILE A 789 17.72 4.91 35.20
N ARG A 790 16.70 5.56 35.74
CA ARG A 790 16.30 5.51 37.14
C ARG A 790 15.03 4.69 37.29
N TYR A 791 14.90 3.98 38.40
CA TYR A 791 13.69 3.22 38.73
C TYR A 791 13.32 3.35 40.20
N ARG A 792 12.05 3.11 40.51
CA ARG A 792 11.54 3.01 41.88
C ARG A 792 10.36 2.05 41.93
N ARG A 793 10.19 1.37 43.07
CA ARG A 793 9.20 0.31 43.25
C ARG A 793 8.21 0.65 44.36
N LEU A 794 6.93 0.50 44.05
CA LEU A 794 5.82 0.68 44.98
C LEU A 794 5.18 -0.68 45.31
N GLN A 795 4.60 -0.81 46.50
CA GLN A 795 3.93 -2.04 46.94
C GLN A 795 2.63 -1.73 47.67
N TRP A 796 1.58 -2.51 47.41
CA TRP A 796 0.32 -2.43 48.14
C TRP A 796 0.47 -2.95 49.57
N VAL A 797 -0.16 -2.26 50.54
CA VAL A 797 -0.16 -2.67 51.95
C VAL A 797 -1.38 -3.56 52.25
N GLY A 798 -1.19 -4.88 52.20
CA GLY A 798 -2.26 -5.83 52.47
C GLY A 798 -3.42 -5.71 51.48
N GLN A 799 -4.67 -5.66 51.99
CA GLN A 799 -5.87 -5.47 51.17
C GLN A 799 -6.44 -4.04 51.21
N THR A 800 -5.70 -3.06 51.73
CA THR A 800 -6.15 -1.67 51.76
C THR A 800 -5.84 -0.96 50.44
N ASP A 801 -6.38 0.25 50.27
CA ASP A 801 -6.05 1.17 49.16
C ASP A 801 -4.77 1.99 49.43
N SER A 802 -3.93 1.53 50.36
CA SER A 802 -2.69 2.20 50.76
C SER A 802 -1.48 1.53 50.12
N VAL A 803 -0.44 2.33 49.90
CA VAL A 803 0.82 1.87 49.29
C VAL A 803 2.01 2.22 50.17
N THR A 804 3.13 1.56 49.92
CA THR A 804 4.43 1.95 50.48
C THR A 804 5.51 1.80 49.45
N TRP A 805 6.50 2.68 49.47
CA TRP A 805 7.68 2.56 48.64
C TRP A 805 8.55 1.42 49.15
N ALA A 806 8.87 0.46 48.27
CA ALA A 806 9.84 -0.58 48.58
C ALA A 806 11.28 -0.04 48.60
N ASP A 807 11.51 1.10 47.93
CA ASP A 807 12.81 1.78 47.86
C ASP A 807 12.77 3.15 48.58
N THR A 808 13.80 3.42 49.40
CA THR A 808 13.92 4.68 50.15
C THR A 808 14.14 5.90 49.25
N SER A 809 14.76 5.71 48.08
CA SER A 809 15.01 6.73 47.06
C SER A 809 14.93 6.12 45.67
N TRP A 810 14.93 6.97 44.63
CA TRP A 810 15.17 6.52 43.26
C TRP A 810 16.48 5.74 43.17
N GLN A 811 16.42 4.60 42.50
CA GLN A 811 17.56 3.74 42.25
C GLN A 811 18.12 4.03 40.86
N THR A 812 19.45 4.07 40.75
CA THR A 812 20.14 4.21 39.46
C THR A 812 20.48 2.83 38.93
N LEU A 813 20.15 2.58 37.66
CA LEU A 813 20.50 1.34 37.00
C LEU A 813 22.01 1.30 36.70
N SER A 814 22.76 0.48 37.44
CA SER A 814 24.22 0.36 37.33
C SER A 814 24.65 -0.26 35.98
N ALA A 815 25.35 0.54 35.14
CA ALA A 815 26.03 0.27 33.86
C ALA A 815 25.40 -0.76 32.87
N PRO A 816 25.23 -0.45 31.56
CA PRO A 816 26.18 0.31 30.74
C PRO A 816 25.55 1.52 30.00
N PRO A 817 26.39 2.43 29.47
CA PRO A 817 26.27 2.60 28.03
C PRO A 817 27.64 2.78 27.34
N ALA A 818 27.95 1.91 26.38
CA ALA A 818 29.04 2.11 25.43
C ALA A 818 28.62 3.01 24.24
N ARG A 819 27.37 3.49 24.21
CA ARG A 819 26.81 4.32 23.14
C ARG A 819 26.37 5.68 23.67
N ARG A 820 26.88 6.72 23.04
CA ARG A 820 26.59 8.13 23.20
C ARG A 820 25.43 8.52 22.30
N TYR A 821 24.66 9.51 22.75
CA TYR A 821 23.62 10.15 21.96
C TYR A 821 23.49 11.60 22.39
N PHE A 822 22.96 12.45 21.51
CA PHE A 822 22.59 13.81 21.86
C PHE A 822 21.19 13.85 22.48
N ASP A 823 21.06 14.53 23.61
CA ASP A 823 19.77 14.74 24.26
C ASP A 823 18.98 15.84 23.58
N LEU A 824 17.78 15.51 23.10
CA LEU A 824 16.99 16.42 22.29
C LEU A 824 16.30 17.52 23.12
N GLU A 825 16.22 17.43 24.45
CA GLU A 825 15.62 18.47 25.33
C GLU A 825 16.41 19.80 25.40
N CYS A 826 17.33 20.04 24.47
CA CYS A 826 18.32 21.10 24.55
C CYS A 826 17.75 22.53 24.60
N VAL A 827 16.59 22.84 24.00
CA VAL A 827 16.06 24.23 23.94
C VAL A 827 15.66 24.77 25.31
N TYR A 828 15.24 23.90 26.23
CA TYR A 828 14.87 24.29 27.59
C TYR A 828 16.08 24.46 28.51
N TYR A 829 17.22 23.87 28.13
CA TYR A 829 18.47 23.88 28.88
C TYR A 829 19.46 24.93 28.38
N ASP A 830 19.70 24.94 27.06
CA ASP A 830 20.53 25.90 26.36
C ASP A 830 19.76 26.53 25.19
N PRO A 831 19.29 27.78 25.32
CA PRO A 831 18.64 28.49 24.23
C PRO A 831 19.55 28.69 23.00
N ASN A 832 20.86 28.45 23.12
CA ASN A 832 21.84 28.50 22.02
C ASN A 832 22.12 27.13 21.38
N CYS A 833 21.38 26.08 21.75
CA CYS A 833 21.51 24.75 21.14
C CYS A 833 21.39 24.81 19.60
N GLY A 834 22.45 24.36 18.91
CA GLY A 834 22.58 24.34 17.46
C GLY A 834 22.05 23.09 16.77
N ALA A 835 21.51 22.11 17.52
CA ALA A 835 20.94 20.88 16.96
C ALA A 835 19.95 21.18 15.82
N PRO A 836 19.96 20.47 14.68
CA PRO A 836 18.93 20.68 13.66
C PRO A 836 17.59 20.03 14.02
N ASP A 837 16.50 20.58 13.49
CA ASP A 837 15.16 19.96 13.51
C ASP A 837 15.00 18.93 12.37
N ALA A 838 14.02 18.04 12.49
CA ALA A 838 13.81 16.98 11.51
C ALA A 838 13.31 17.56 10.17
N PRO A 839 13.97 17.23 9.05
CA PRO A 839 13.56 17.70 7.74
C PRO A 839 12.25 17.04 7.32
N GLN A 840 11.49 17.78 6.53
CA GLN A 840 10.36 17.28 5.78
C GLN A 840 10.44 17.84 4.37
N LEU A 841 10.02 17.04 3.41
CA LEU A 841 10.01 17.44 2.02
C LEU A 841 9.03 18.60 1.77
N GLY A 842 9.35 19.50 0.84
CA GLY A 842 8.38 20.41 0.22
C GLY A 842 7.99 21.61 1.08
N GLY A 843 8.26 21.56 2.38
CA GLY A 843 8.11 22.67 3.32
C GLY A 843 9.45 23.30 3.69
N PRO A 844 9.51 24.64 3.88
CA PRO A 844 10.67 25.28 4.48
C PRO A 844 10.74 25.07 6.00
N ILE A 845 9.66 24.57 6.61
CA ILE A 845 9.50 24.36 8.04
C ILE A 845 10.00 22.96 8.37
N LYS A 846 10.80 22.84 9.44
CA LYS A 846 11.28 21.56 9.96
C LYS A 846 10.50 21.20 11.23
N LEU A 847 10.33 19.90 11.47
CA LEU A 847 9.60 19.41 12.63
C LEU A 847 10.49 19.47 13.88
N SER A 848 10.02 20.14 14.93
CA SER A 848 10.84 20.37 16.11
C SER A 848 10.81 19.16 17.04
N LEU A 849 11.87 18.35 17.00
CA LEU A 849 12.04 17.22 17.91
C LEU A 849 12.50 17.66 19.30
N LYS A 850 13.03 18.87 19.42
CA LYS A 850 13.70 19.34 20.64
C LYS A 850 12.75 19.75 21.75
N ARG A 851 11.52 20.11 21.40
CA ARG A 851 10.47 20.47 22.36
C ARG A 851 9.98 19.26 23.14
N VAL A 852 10.00 18.09 22.50
CA VAL A 852 9.56 16.81 23.08
C VAL A 852 10.73 16.09 23.73
N GLY A 853 11.90 16.11 23.10
CA GLY A 853 13.12 15.65 23.73
C GLY A 853 13.28 14.13 23.89
N SER A 854 14.40 13.71 24.46
CA SER A 854 14.75 12.28 24.55
C SER A 854 14.13 11.62 25.80
N ARG A 855 12.81 11.74 26.00
CA ARG A 855 12.08 11.16 27.15
C ARG A 855 11.92 9.65 27.00
N LEU A 856 11.88 8.92 28.13
CA LEU A 856 11.47 7.52 28.10
C LEU A 856 10.00 7.42 27.71
N MET A 857 9.75 6.62 26.68
CA MET A 857 8.46 6.28 26.13
C MET A 857 8.19 4.80 26.37
N SER A 858 6.96 4.48 26.78
CA SER A 858 6.53 3.12 27.12
C SER A 858 7.32 2.49 28.29
N ALA A 859 6.61 1.82 29.18
CA ALA A 859 7.21 0.95 30.18
C ALA A 859 6.39 -0.33 30.23
N VAL A 860 6.98 -1.46 29.82
CA VAL A 860 6.25 -2.73 29.70
C VAL A 860 6.96 -3.81 30.49
N VAL A 861 6.24 -4.50 31.36
CA VAL A 861 6.73 -5.71 32.04
C VAL A 861 6.15 -6.94 31.35
N ARG A 862 7.05 -7.86 30.98
CA ARG A 862 6.71 -9.19 30.45
C ARG A 862 7.58 -10.28 31.09
N THR A 863 6.95 -11.39 31.45
CA THR A 863 7.58 -12.60 31.93
C THR A 863 7.79 -13.57 30.77
N GLN A 864 9.04 -13.95 30.55
CA GLN A 864 9.46 -14.89 29.50
C GLN A 864 10.04 -16.12 30.16
N GLY A 865 9.33 -17.25 30.07
CA GLY A 865 9.62 -18.44 30.87
C GLY A 865 9.48 -18.13 32.36
N SER A 866 10.56 -18.22 33.12
CA SER A 866 10.59 -17.89 34.57
C SER A 866 11.17 -16.52 34.89
N THR A 867 11.51 -15.71 33.89
CA THR A 867 12.25 -14.46 34.08
C THR A 867 11.41 -13.27 33.65
N ALA A 868 11.24 -12.30 34.54
CA ALA A 868 10.54 -11.05 34.24
C ALA A 868 11.51 -10.01 33.65
N PHE A 869 11.03 -9.27 32.67
CA PHE A 869 11.77 -8.19 32.02
C PHE A 869 10.94 -6.91 31.98
N LEU A 870 11.60 -5.78 32.21
CA LEU A 870 11.06 -4.45 31.94
C LEU A 870 11.63 -3.94 30.61
N TRP A 871 10.79 -3.36 29.79
CA TRP A 871 11.13 -2.81 28.48
C TRP A 871 10.73 -1.35 28.37
N THR A 872 11.56 -0.55 27.70
CA THR A 872 11.30 0.86 27.43
C THR A 872 12.05 1.33 26.19
N CYS A 873 11.68 2.49 25.66
CA CYS A 873 12.35 3.10 24.51
C CYS A 873 12.40 4.62 24.63
N GLN A 874 13.18 5.26 23.76
CA GLN A 874 13.18 6.70 23.56
C GLN A 874 13.69 7.00 22.15
N PHE A 875 13.47 8.21 21.63
CA PHE A 875 14.21 8.70 20.47
C PHE A 875 15.34 9.63 20.92
N VAL A 876 16.43 9.68 20.14
CA VAL A 876 17.66 10.40 20.48
C VAL A 876 18.31 11.01 19.24
N GLY A 877 19.16 12.01 19.44
CA GLY A 877 19.98 12.61 18.38
C GLY A 877 21.27 11.83 18.11
N LEU A 878 21.67 11.70 16.85
CA LEU A 878 22.85 10.95 16.39
C LEU A 878 23.58 11.68 15.25
N ASP A 879 24.84 11.27 15.04
CA ASP A 879 25.66 11.66 13.90
C ASP A 879 26.22 10.42 13.18
N GLY A 880 27.16 10.63 12.24
CA GLY A 880 27.91 9.51 11.64
C GLY A 880 27.06 8.47 10.90
N THR A 881 27.51 7.22 10.87
CA THR A 881 26.77 6.07 10.28
C THR A 881 26.79 4.83 11.18
N ASP A 882 27.41 4.93 12.34
CA ASP A 882 27.66 3.85 13.30
C ASP A 882 26.64 3.80 14.44
N GLY A 883 25.76 4.80 14.52
CA GLY A 883 24.72 4.89 15.55
C GLY A 883 25.29 5.23 16.92
N ASP A 884 26.36 6.03 16.94
CA ASP A 884 26.86 6.76 18.09
C ASP A 884 26.62 8.27 17.87
N TYR A 885 26.82 9.09 18.90
CA TYR A 885 26.98 10.54 18.76
C TYR A 885 28.35 10.94 19.29
N ASP A 886 29.21 11.45 18.41
CA ASP A 886 30.57 11.88 18.75
C ASP A 886 30.83 13.38 18.53
N GLY A 887 29.81 14.12 18.12
CA GLY A 887 29.79 15.55 17.91
C GLY A 887 29.86 16.43 19.17
N ASN A 888 29.75 17.74 18.95
CA ASN A 888 29.96 18.75 19.98
C ASN A 888 28.75 18.98 20.92
N GLU A 889 28.96 19.81 21.94
CA GLU A 889 28.00 20.12 23.03
C GLU A 889 26.74 20.87 22.58
N THR A 890 26.78 21.57 21.45
CA THR A 890 25.65 22.34 20.94
C THR A 890 24.69 21.50 20.10
N GLY A 891 25.05 20.25 19.76
CA GLY A 891 24.25 19.39 18.89
C GLY A 891 24.40 19.70 17.40
N GLY A 892 25.22 20.68 17.00
CA GLY A 892 25.33 21.14 15.62
C GLY A 892 25.78 20.08 14.60
N ASP A 893 26.40 19.00 15.05
CA ASP A 893 26.87 17.88 14.22
C ASP A 893 25.79 16.79 14.02
N MET A 894 24.72 16.82 14.83
CA MET A 894 23.61 15.90 14.72
C MET A 894 22.99 16.00 13.32
N ASN A 895 22.76 14.85 12.70
CA ASN A 895 22.21 14.78 11.34
C ASN A 895 21.08 13.78 11.17
N ARG A 896 20.70 13.06 12.24
CA ARG A 896 19.55 12.16 12.30
C ARG A 896 19.02 12.00 13.73
N SER A 897 17.83 11.42 13.83
CA SER A 897 17.35 10.81 15.07
C SER A 897 17.21 9.30 14.93
N GLY A 898 17.37 8.58 16.03
CA GLY A 898 17.16 7.14 16.11
C GLY A 898 16.39 6.76 17.36
N ILE A 899 15.99 5.49 17.47
CA ILE A 899 15.25 4.95 18.61
C ILE A 899 16.17 4.06 19.42
N HIS A 900 16.38 4.37 20.68
CA HIS A 900 17.08 3.50 21.64
C HIS A 900 16.04 2.71 22.44
N TRP A 901 16.19 1.40 22.54
CA TRP A 901 15.33 0.55 23.36
C TRP A 901 16.16 -0.31 24.31
N TRP A 902 15.54 -0.68 25.43
CA TRP A 902 16.15 -1.51 26.47
C TRP A 902 15.24 -2.68 26.84
N LYS A 903 15.90 -3.83 27.05
CA LYS A 903 15.41 -4.99 27.80
C LYS A 903 16.19 -5.05 29.11
N LEU A 904 15.49 -4.88 30.21
CA LEU A 904 16.03 -4.88 31.57
C LEU A 904 15.52 -6.11 32.30
N GLN A 905 16.40 -6.87 32.95
CA GLN A 905 16.02 -8.04 33.72
C GLN A 905 15.60 -7.64 35.14
N ILE A 906 14.42 -8.09 35.56
CA ILE A 906 13.93 -7.98 36.93
C ILE A 906 14.42 -9.20 37.70
N ASN A 907 15.18 -8.99 38.77
CA ASN A 907 15.76 -10.07 39.58
C ASN A 907 14.96 -10.28 40.87
N SER A 908 14.81 -11.55 41.26
CA SER A 908 14.09 -11.93 42.49
C SER A 908 14.92 -11.73 43.78
N THR A 909 16.25 -11.60 43.67
CA THR A 909 17.18 -11.42 44.80
C THR A 909 18.33 -10.49 44.40
N GLY A 910 18.93 -9.78 45.37
CA GLY A 910 20.06 -8.88 45.13
C GLY A 910 19.67 -7.56 44.45
N THR A 911 20.37 -7.17 43.37
CA THR A 911 20.10 -5.95 42.59
C THR A 911 18.79 -6.09 41.80
N PRO A 912 17.71 -5.35 42.16
CA PRO A 912 16.36 -5.64 41.65
C PRO A 912 16.20 -5.51 40.14
N LEU A 913 16.99 -4.65 39.48
CA LEU A 913 16.93 -4.42 38.05
C LEU A 913 18.35 -4.37 37.47
N THR A 914 18.60 -5.08 36.36
CA THR A 914 19.91 -5.12 35.69
C THR A 914 19.74 -5.07 34.17
N TYR A 915 20.71 -4.54 33.44
CA TYR A 915 20.67 -4.57 31.97
C TYR A 915 20.73 -6.01 31.44
N ASN A 916 19.95 -6.29 30.40
CA ASN A 916 20.02 -7.55 29.67
C ASN A 916 20.43 -7.33 28.21
N THR A 917 19.75 -6.45 27.48
CA THR A 917 20.07 -6.12 26.08
C THR A 917 19.56 -4.73 25.73
N SER A 918 20.31 -3.97 24.94
CA SER A 918 19.86 -2.71 24.34
C SER A 918 20.53 -2.50 22.99
N THR A 919 19.79 -1.97 22.02
CA THR A 919 20.33 -1.55 20.71
C THR A 919 19.58 -0.33 20.20
N MET A 920 19.93 0.15 19.00
CA MET A 920 19.27 1.29 18.37
C MET A 920 18.71 0.94 17.00
N VAL A 921 17.62 1.61 16.66
CA VAL A 921 17.06 1.70 15.30
C VAL A 921 17.44 3.07 14.75
N TYR A 922 18.25 3.10 13.69
CA TYR A 922 18.68 4.34 13.04
C TYR A 922 18.95 4.05 11.56
N ASP A 923 18.92 5.10 10.73
CA ASP A 923 19.36 4.98 9.35
C ASP A 923 20.88 5.17 9.26
N ASN A 924 21.57 4.23 8.61
CA ASN A 924 23.01 4.23 8.44
C ASN A 924 23.47 4.90 7.13
N ALA A 925 22.56 5.52 6.38
CA ALA A 925 22.91 6.28 5.19
C ALA A 925 23.93 7.39 5.50
N ALA A 926 24.97 7.51 4.66
CA ALA A 926 26.01 8.53 4.80
C ALA A 926 25.51 9.94 4.43
N SER A 927 24.44 10.04 3.64
CA SER A 927 23.85 11.31 3.22
C SER A 927 22.33 11.25 3.28
N ASN A 928 21.74 12.36 3.75
CA ASN A 928 20.30 12.52 3.94
C ASN A 928 19.66 11.33 4.69
N PRO A 929 20.07 10.97 5.91
CA PRO A 929 19.47 9.84 6.64
C PRO A 929 18.00 10.10 7.03
N TYR A 930 17.26 9.04 7.35
CA TYR A 930 15.97 9.16 8.03
C TYR A 930 16.10 9.65 9.47
N TRP A 931 15.03 10.33 9.90
CA TRP A 931 14.75 10.72 11.26
C TRP A 931 13.59 9.89 11.78
N TYR A 932 13.79 9.15 12.87
CA TYR A 932 12.74 8.38 13.55
C TYR A 932 12.38 9.04 14.88
N PHE A 933 11.08 9.22 15.15
CA PHE A 933 10.61 9.97 16.33
C PHE A 933 9.24 9.48 16.83
N MET A 934 8.93 9.83 18.08
CA MET A 934 7.75 9.39 18.84
C MET A 934 7.55 7.86 18.88
N PRO A 935 8.56 7.09 19.32
CA PRO A 935 8.46 5.64 19.37
C PRO A 935 7.53 5.16 20.48
N SER A 936 6.86 4.04 20.22
CA SER A 936 6.13 3.27 21.22
C SER A 936 6.48 1.79 21.10
N LEU A 937 6.61 1.10 22.23
CA LEU A 937 7.13 -0.26 22.31
C LEU A 937 6.14 -1.21 22.98
N MET A 938 5.99 -2.41 22.41
CA MET A 938 5.27 -3.51 23.04
C MET A 938 5.99 -4.85 22.86
N VAL A 939 5.78 -5.78 23.80
CA VAL A 939 6.40 -7.11 23.81
C VAL A 939 5.35 -8.18 24.08
N ASN A 940 5.37 -9.25 23.29
CA ASN A 940 4.43 -10.37 23.44
C ASN A 940 4.93 -11.41 24.45
N GLN A 941 4.15 -12.48 24.68
CA GLN A 941 4.51 -13.52 25.66
C GLN A 941 5.76 -14.33 25.31
N VAL A 942 6.10 -14.46 24.03
CA VAL A 942 7.30 -15.19 23.59
C VAL A 942 8.54 -14.30 23.57
N GLY A 943 8.37 -12.98 23.72
CA GLY A 943 9.45 -12.00 23.79
C GLY A 943 9.83 -11.36 22.46
N ASP A 944 8.96 -11.47 21.45
CA ASP A 944 9.02 -10.61 20.29
C ASP A 944 8.63 -9.19 20.69
N MET A 945 9.27 -8.21 20.07
CA MET A 945 9.07 -6.80 20.34
C MET A 945 8.64 -6.11 19.06
N ALA A 946 7.65 -5.23 19.15
CA ALA A 946 7.26 -4.30 18.11
C ALA A 946 7.52 -2.84 18.57
N LEU A 947 7.94 -2.01 17.62
CA LEU A 947 8.18 -0.58 17.78
C LEU A 947 7.44 0.16 16.67
N GLY A 948 6.48 1.02 17.01
CA GLY A 948 5.82 1.94 16.08
C GLY A 948 6.37 3.36 16.24
N PHE A 949 6.51 4.11 15.14
CA PHE A 949 7.04 5.47 15.13
C PHE A 949 6.70 6.23 13.83
N SER A 950 6.81 7.55 13.85
CA SER A 950 6.82 8.37 12.64
C SER A 950 8.25 8.54 12.10
N ALA A 951 8.37 8.71 10.78
CA ALA A 951 9.67 8.96 10.14
C ALA A 951 9.60 10.06 9.08
N SER A 952 10.71 10.81 8.94
CA SER A 952 10.88 11.82 7.90
C SER A 952 12.30 11.84 7.34
N ARG A 953 12.49 12.51 6.19
CA ARG A 953 13.78 12.62 5.50
C ARG A 953 13.84 13.91 4.68
N GLY A 954 15.04 14.42 4.43
CA GLY A 954 15.28 15.50 3.47
C GLY A 954 15.14 15.05 2.01
N THR A 955 15.03 16.01 1.09
CA THR A 955 14.87 15.74 -0.36
C THR A 955 16.05 14.94 -0.93
N VAL A 956 15.77 13.86 -1.67
CA VAL A 956 16.76 13.07 -2.43
C VAL A 956 16.45 13.07 -3.93
N SER A 957 17.47 12.84 -4.77
CA SER A 957 17.36 12.89 -6.23
C SER A 957 16.43 11.82 -6.83
N SER A 958 16.17 10.74 -6.08
CA SER A 958 15.36 9.59 -6.50
C SER A 958 13.87 9.69 -6.13
N GLY A 959 13.45 10.68 -5.35
CA GLY A 959 12.08 10.76 -4.88
C GLY A 959 11.93 11.43 -3.53
N THR A 960 10.67 11.56 -3.14
CA THR A 960 10.12 12.59 -2.27
C THR A 960 9.31 11.94 -1.16
N GLU A 961 9.79 11.96 0.08
CA GLU A 961 9.07 11.39 1.22
C GLU A 961 8.61 12.46 2.20
N TYR A 962 7.37 12.32 2.60
CA TYR A 962 6.75 13.11 3.64
C TYR A 962 6.72 12.32 4.95
N ILE A 963 6.31 12.97 6.04
CA ILE A 963 6.25 12.31 7.34
C ILE A 963 5.22 11.17 7.28
N GLY A 964 5.70 9.94 7.50
CA GLY A 964 4.88 8.73 7.42
C GLY A 964 4.96 7.88 8.69
N ALA A 965 4.03 6.94 8.80
CA ALA A 965 3.93 5.97 9.87
C ALA A 965 4.70 4.69 9.52
N LEU A 966 5.60 4.26 10.40
CA LEU A 966 6.41 3.06 10.24
C LEU A 966 6.38 2.20 11.50
N TYR A 967 6.78 0.95 11.33
CA TYR A 967 7.08 0.07 12.45
C TYR A 967 8.34 -0.76 12.19
N THR A 968 8.91 -1.30 13.25
CA THR A 968 9.90 -2.39 13.20
C THR A 968 9.63 -3.38 14.31
N GLY A 969 10.30 -4.53 14.27
CA GLY A 969 10.28 -5.46 15.37
C GLY A 969 11.50 -6.34 15.46
N ARG A 970 11.66 -6.98 16.62
CA ARG A 970 12.70 -7.95 16.95
C ARG A 970 12.03 -9.23 17.40
N LEU A 971 12.29 -10.35 16.72
CA LEU A 971 11.87 -11.66 17.22
C LEU A 971 12.65 -12.01 18.49
N SER A 972 12.06 -12.80 19.38
CA SER A 972 12.59 -13.16 20.69
C SER A 972 14.06 -13.60 20.67
N GLY A 973 14.44 -14.44 19.69
CA GLY A 973 15.80 -14.95 19.48
C GLY A 973 16.77 -14.03 18.72
N GLY A 974 16.33 -12.91 18.17
CA GLY A 974 17.19 -11.97 17.44
C GLY A 974 17.73 -10.84 18.34
N THR A 975 18.89 -10.26 18.07
CA THR A 975 19.44 -9.16 18.91
C THR A 975 19.08 -7.76 18.41
N THR A 976 18.83 -7.62 17.10
CA THR A 976 18.52 -6.34 16.45
C THR A 976 17.12 -6.35 15.83
N PRO A 977 16.40 -5.21 15.87
CA PRO A 977 15.17 -5.04 15.10
C PRO A 977 15.40 -5.20 13.60
N SER A 978 14.33 -5.51 12.88
CA SER A 978 14.29 -5.55 11.41
C SER A 978 14.42 -4.14 10.82
N LYS A 979 14.64 -4.06 9.50
CA LYS A 979 14.51 -2.78 8.78
C LYS A 979 13.10 -2.22 9.02
N PRO A 980 12.94 -0.90 9.23
CA PRO A 980 11.62 -0.28 9.29
C PRO A 980 10.74 -0.67 8.10
N ILE A 981 9.47 -0.92 8.38
CA ILE A 981 8.44 -1.31 7.42
C ILE A 981 7.41 -0.18 7.38
N LEU A 982 7.04 0.24 6.17
CA LEU A 982 6.00 1.23 5.97
C LEU A 982 4.64 0.69 6.46
N LEU A 983 3.99 1.46 7.33
CA LEU A 983 2.58 1.26 7.65
C LEU A 983 1.72 2.18 6.76
N GLN A 984 2.01 3.47 6.74
CA GLN A 984 1.33 4.46 5.89
C GLN A 984 2.30 5.58 5.49
N ALA A 985 2.34 5.90 4.19
CA ALA A 985 3.16 7.00 3.69
C ALA A 985 2.47 8.36 3.89
N GLY A 986 3.25 9.41 4.11
CA GLY A 986 2.74 10.78 4.08
C GLY A 986 2.59 11.29 2.65
N SER A 987 1.70 12.26 2.44
CA SER A 987 1.48 12.87 1.12
C SER A 987 1.94 14.32 1.02
N HIS A 988 2.13 15.01 2.15
CA HIS A 988 2.45 16.45 2.21
C HIS A 988 3.34 16.83 3.40
N TYR A 989 3.79 18.08 3.46
CA TYR A 989 4.54 18.62 4.60
C TYR A 989 3.59 19.20 5.66
N ARG A 990 3.97 19.10 6.92
CA ARG A 990 3.31 19.78 8.05
C ARG A 990 3.77 21.24 8.12
N PRO A 991 2.89 22.23 8.01
CA PRO A 991 3.26 23.64 8.15
C PRO A 991 3.50 24.07 9.60
N ASP A 992 3.21 23.21 10.58
CA ASP A 992 3.52 23.41 11.99
C ASP A 992 4.84 22.72 12.38
N VAL A 993 5.46 23.19 13.46
CA VAL A 993 6.63 22.57 14.10
C VAL A 993 6.24 21.49 15.12
N LEU A 994 5.00 21.48 15.62
CA LEU A 994 4.49 20.50 16.59
C LEU A 994 3.91 19.26 15.88
N TRP A 995 4.37 18.08 16.31
CA TRP A 995 3.88 16.79 15.82
C TRP A 995 2.83 16.20 16.76
N GLY A 996 3.17 16.09 18.04
CA GLY A 996 2.53 15.23 19.02
C GLY A 996 3.64 14.61 19.87
N ASP A 997 3.39 14.37 21.15
CA ASP A 997 4.47 14.02 22.09
C ASP A 997 4.70 12.50 22.22
N TYR A 998 3.80 11.68 21.69
CA TYR A 998 3.87 10.22 21.76
C TYR A 998 2.96 9.53 20.76
N SER A 999 3.23 8.25 20.54
CA SER A 999 2.40 7.30 19.79
C SER A 999 2.08 6.07 20.63
N ALA A 1000 1.32 5.10 20.10
CA ALA A 1000 1.01 3.87 20.82
C ALA A 1000 1.24 2.60 20.00
N THR A 1001 1.82 1.60 20.66
CA THR A 1001 1.93 0.22 20.21
C THR A 1001 1.49 -0.67 21.38
N VAL A 1002 0.55 -1.57 21.12
CA VAL A 1002 -0.17 -2.35 22.14
C VAL A 1002 -0.29 -3.82 21.74
N LEU A 1003 -0.47 -4.70 22.73
CA LEU A 1003 -0.57 -6.14 22.52
C LEU A 1003 -2.02 -6.53 22.21
N ASP A 1004 -2.26 -7.39 21.23
CA ASP A 1004 -3.61 -7.94 21.02
C ASP A 1004 -3.91 -9.00 22.11
N PRO A 1005 -4.88 -8.75 23.01
CA PRO A 1005 -5.19 -9.68 24.09
C PRO A 1005 -5.90 -10.95 23.60
N SER A 1006 -6.34 -11.02 22.34
CA SER A 1006 -7.03 -12.19 21.81
C SER A 1006 -6.10 -13.35 21.44
N ASP A 1007 -4.82 -13.08 21.18
CA ASP A 1007 -3.81 -14.10 20.89
C ASP A 1007 -2.53 -13.97 21.73
N SER A 1008 -2.31 -12.84 22.41
CA SER A 1008 -1.11 -12.53 23.21
C SER A 1008 0.21 -12.63 22.41
N LEU A 1009 0.13 -12.54 21.07
CA LEU A 1009 1.24 -12.71 20.13
C LEU A 1009 1.35 -11.54 19.17
N SER A 1010 0.23 -11.08 18.61
CA SER A 1010 0.15 -9.99 17.64
C SER A 1010 0.14 -8.63 18.35
N PHE A 1011 0.51 -7.59 17.62
CA PHE A 1011 0.50 -6.22 18.10
C PHE A 1011 -0.43 -5.35 17.25
N TRP A 1012 -0.86 -4.24 17.83
CA TRP A 1012 -1.48 -3.14 17.12
C TRP A 1012 -0.66 -1.88 17.35
N THR A 1013 -0.54 -1.04 16.34
CA THR A 1013 0.11 0.27 16.46
C THR A 1013 -0.77 1.34 15.84
N VAL A 1014 -0.73 2.54 16.41
CA VAL A 1014 -1.34 3.75 15.84
C VAL A 1014 -0.29 4.84 15.77
N GLN A 1015 -0.09 5.36 14.57
CA GLN A 1015 1.02 6.27 14.26
C GLN A 1015 0.55 7.42 13.39
N GLU A 1016 1.18 8.56 13.53
CA GLU A 1016 0.86 9.77 12.77
C GLU A 1016 1.57 9.80 11.42
N TYR A 1017 0.89 10.38 10.44
CA TYR A 1017 1.40 10.73 9.11
C TYR A 1017 0.81 12.07 8.66
N VAL A 1018 1.42 12.71 7.65
CA VAL A 1018 0.84 13.91 7.04
C VAL A 1018 0.00 13.56 5.83
N GLU A 1019 -1.18 14.15 5.74
CA GLU A 1019 -2.09 14.04 4.61
C GLU A 1019 -2.52 15.41 4.09
N ASP A 1020 -3.00 15.46 2.85
CA ASP A 1020 -3.70 16.62 2.30
C ASP A 1020 -5.19 16.35 2.24
N PHE A 1021 -5.95 17.28 2.81
CA PHE A 1021 -7.39 17.32 2.70
C PHE A 1021 -7.80 18.57 1.93
N SER A 1022 -8.18 18.38 0.67
CA SER A 1022 -8.68 19.45 -0.20
C SER A 1022 -7.71 20.63 -0.36
N GLY A 1023 -6.40 20.37 -0.44
CA GLY A 1023 -5.37 21.40 -0.60
C GLY A 1023 -4.84 22.00 0.71
N SER A 1024 -5.20 21.43 1.87
CA SER A 1024 -4.69 21.81 3.19
C SER A 1024 -3.98 20.64 3.88
N GLN A 1025 -2.83 20.91 4.49
CA GLN A 1025 -1.95 19.88 5.06
C GLN A 1025 -2.22 19.66 6.55
N PHE A 1026 -2.56 18.43 6.91
CA PHE A 1026 -3.01 18.05 8.24
C PHE A 1026 -2.32 16.77 8.71
N TRP A 1027 -2.31 16.54 10.03
CA TRP A 1027 -1.98 15.21 10.54
C TRP A 1027 -3.18 14.26 10.38
N GLY A 1028 -2.87 12.98 10.19
CA GLY A 1028 -3.80 11.86 10.30
C GLY A 1028 -3.11 10.72 11.06
N THR A 1029 -3.89 9.80 11.62
CA THR A 1029 -3.37 8.59 12.25
C THR A 1029 -3.71 7.36 11.42
N TRP A 1030 -2.83 6.37 11.49
CA TRP A 1030 -3.03 5.09 10.82
C TRP A 1030 -2.85 3.95 11.81
N VAL A 1031 -3.84 3.06 11.86
CA VAL A 1031 -3.88 1.92 12.76
C VAL A 1031 -3.46 0.67 11.98
N GLY A 1032 -2.57 -0.14 12.53
CA GLY A 1032 -2.06 -1.35 11.88
C GLY A 1032 -1.87 -2.53 12.82
N LYS A 1033 -2.30 -3.73 12.39
CA LYS A 1033 -1.97 -4.99 13.05
C LYS A 1033 -0.63 -5.52 12.54
N ILE A 1034 0.29 -5.74 13.47
CA ILE A 1034 1.63 -6.28 13.23
C ILE A 1034 1.69 -7.71 13.76
N THR A 1035 2.03 -8.65 12.89
CA THR A 1035 2.09 -10.07 13.25
C THR A 1035 3.52 -10.60 13.08
N PRO A 1036 4.15 -11.13 14.15
CA PRO A 1036 5.42 -11.82 14.06
C PRO A 1036 5.31 -13.11 13.22
N VAL A 1037 6.36 -13.46 12.49
CA VAL A 1037 6.50 -14.75 11.83
C VAL A 1037 7.47 -15.60 12.66
N PRO A 1038 6.99 -16.66 13.34
CA PRO A 1038 7.80 -17.51 14.22
C PRO A 1038 8.95 -18.25 13.53
#